data_AF-A0A7R9MEX5-F1
#
_entry.id   AF-A0A7R9MEX5-F1
#
_cell.length_a   1.000
_cell.length_b   1.000
_cell.length_c   1.000
_cell.angle_alpha   90.00
_cell.angle_beta   90.00
_cell.angle_gamma   90.00
#
_symmetry.space_group_name_H-M   'P 1'
#
loop_
_entity.id
_entity.type
_entity.pdbx_description
1 polymer ?
#
loop_
_entity_poly.entity_id
_entity_poly.type
_entity_poly.pdbx_seq_one_letter_code
_entity_poly.pdbx_strand_id
1 'polypeptide(L)'
;MNHVTPNDKLNHQLNQNKDSQQQNDDEMMDTHQEDDTVRTDDIITSLNIDGSDNKDRNKEDGKLLNGDSASNQDEAMDEEDEARSEATFRYKIENFSKLRDTTLSPPTFVRNLPWKIMAMPRTNQAHDRQPTKSLGFFLQCNGESDSTTWSCNATAELKIISQKEGIDNITRKIQHIFYSKENDWGFSHFLGWNDILDPEKGHIKEDAIILEVWVSADAPHGVRSVIGCHLCAIDWRWDSKKHTGFVGLKNQGATCYMNSLLQTLFFTNQLRKAVYQMPTESDDSSKSVALALQRVFYELQFSDKPVGTKKLTKSFGWETLDSFMQHDVQELCRVLLDNMESKMKATCVEGTIPRLFEGKMISFIRCKHVDCSSSRIEPFYDIQLNVKGKKSIYESFKDYIAVESLEGENKYDAGDFGLQEAEKGITFDSFPPVLHLHLLRFQYDPLTDTNVKINDRFEFPEKLNLEEFLQKPETTPANYTLHAVLVHSGDNHGGHYVVFINPKGDGKWCKFDDDVVSRCTKLEAIDHNFGGNDEDVTVKHCTNAYMLVYIRDSVINEVLQTVLEDDIPEQLIERLQEEKRQEALRRKERNEAHLFMNIHVFTEDSFMGHKGSDLYDTEKAVYKVFKVRKQSTLKEAVELIAEQMKYPMSAMRVWPIISRANETMRPSSLDFDGECNRQITDVCEGQNPWNMFLELIEPDADVQTLPAIDKETDVLLFFKLYDPKNNFISYCGHCLLPCSAKTKDIMPILNKKAGYPLDTPLELY
;
A
#
# COMPACT_ATOMS: atom_id res chain seq x y z
N MET A 1 -42.18 4.70 36.44
CA MET A 1 -41.62 3.33 36.45
C MET A 1 -41.79 2.82 35.03
N ASN A 2 -40.71 2.88 34.26
CA ASN A 2 -40.75 2.85 32.80
C ASN A 2 -40.92 1.41 32.28
N HIS A 3 -41.90 1.25 31.41
CA HIS A 3 -42.07 0.09 30.54
C HIS A 3 -41.11 0.20 29.36
N VAL A 4 -40.29 -0.83 29.15
CA VAL A 4 -39.44 -1.00 27.96
C VAL A 4 -40.22 -1.79 26.91
N THR A 5 -40.22 -1.30 25.67
CA THR A 5 -40.97 -1.82 24.51
C THR A 5 -40.18 -2.86 23.70
N PRO A 6 -40.82 -3.63 22.80
CA PRO A 6 -40.21 -4.77 22.11
C PRO A 6 -39.13 -4.44 21.05
N ASN A 7 -38.81 -3.16 20.81
CA ASN A 7 -37.85 -2.74 19.80
C ASN A 7 -36.37 -2.88 20.23
N ASP A 8 -36.09 -3.01 21.53
CA ASP A 8 -34.71 -3.13 22.02
C ASP A 8 -34.11 -4.53 21.84
N LYS A 9 -34.94 -5.56 21.60
CA LYS A 9 -34.46 -6.92 21.34
C LYS A 9 -34.00 -7.15 19.90
N LEU A 10 -34.49 -6.37 18.93
CA LEU A 10 -34.09 -6.50 17.52
C LEU A 10 -32.74 -5.81 17.25
N ASN A 11 -32.48 -4.66 17.89
CA ASN A 11 -31.19 -3.97 17.81
C ASN A 11 -30.05 -4.74 18.48
N HIS A 12 -30.34 -5.54 19.51
CA HIS A 12 -29.31 -6.32 20.19
C HIS A 12 -28.87 -7.57 19.41
N GLN A 13 -29.76 -8.15 18.58
CA GLN A 13 -29.42 -9.25 17.66
C GLN A 13 -28.74 -8.76 16.37
N LEU A 14 -29.04 -7.55 15.89
CA LEU A 14 -28.36 -6.94 14.75
C LEU A 14 -26.93 -6.48 15.08
N ASN A 15 -26.64 -6.09 16.33
CA ASN A 15 -25.28 -5.76 16.75
C ASN A 15 -24.40 -7.01 16.98
N GLN A 16 -24.95 -8.13 17.48
CA GLN A 16 -24.18 -9.36 17.66
C GLN A 16 -23.79 -10.04 16.33
N ASN A 17 -24.60 -9.89 15.27
CA ASN A 17 -24.23 -10.36 13.92
C ASN A 17 -23.21 -9.45 13.23
N LYS A 18 -23.09 -8.17 13.63
CA LYS A 18 -22.03 -7.27 13.13
C LYS A 18 -20.69 -7.59 13.77
N ASP A 19 -20.64 -7.80 15.09
CA ASP A 19 -19.37 -8.11 15.78
C ASP A 19 -18.76 -9.46 15.35
N SER A 20 -19.59 -10.44 14.96
CA SER A 20 -19.15 -11.76 14.49
C SER A 20 -18.82 -11.83 12.99
N GLN A 21 -19.31 -10.89 12.17
CA GLN A 21 -18.80 -10.66 10.82
C GLN A 21 -17.49 -9.86 10.85
N GLN A 22 -17.35 -8.90 11.77
CA GLN A 22 -16.17 -8.06 11.91
C GLN A 22 -14.93 -8.84 12.42
N GLN A 23 -15.11 -9.84 13.29
CA GLN A 23 -14.02 -10.75 13.68
C GLN A 23 -13.59 -11.73 12.58
N ASN A 24 -14.51 -12.18 11.71
CA ASN A 24 -14.18 -13.10 10.61
C ASN A 24 -13.52 -12.35 9.43
N ASP A 25 -13.85 -11.07 9.21
CA ASP A 25 -13.22 -10.24 8.19
C ASP A 25 -11.81 -9.77 8.60
N ASP A 26 -11.57 -9.57 9.90
CA ASP A 26 -10.23 -9.28 10.45
C ASP A 26 -9.28 -10.49 10.36
N GLU A 27 -9.77 -11.72 10.51
CA GLU A 27 -8.96 -12.94 10.32
C GLU A 27 -8.70 -13.26 8.83
N MET A 28 -9.65 -12.96 7.93
CA MET A 28 -9.47 -13.14 6.48
C MET A 28 -8.46 -12.14 5.89
N MET A 29 -8.41 -10.90 6.38
CA MET A 29 -7.45 -9.88 5.88
C MET A 29 -6.00 -10.09 6.34
N ASP A 30 -5.76 -10.81 7.44
CA ASP A 30 -4.39 -11.07 7.91
C ASP A 30 -3.72 -12.27 7.19
N THR A 31 -4.48 -13.04 6.40
CA THR A 31 -3.96 -14.16 5.60
C THR A 31 -3.29 -13.76 4.28
N HIS A 32 -3.30 -12.48 3.89
CA HIS A 32 -2.56 -11.97 2.73
C HIS A 32 -1.15 -11.46 3.05
N GLN A 33 -0.59 -11.82 4.21
CA GLN A 33 0.84 -11.67 4.48
C GLN A 33 1.62 -12.86 3.91
N GLU A 34 2.15 -12.70 2.70
CA GLU A 34 3.11 -13.66 2.14
C GLU A 34 4.44 -13.64 2.91
N ASP A 35 4.95 -14.85 3.12
CA ASP A 35 6.23 -15.20 3.73
C ASP A 35 7.43 -14.50 3.05
N ASP A 36 8.12 -13.63 3.78
CA ASP A 36 9.47 -13.16 3.44
C ASP A 36 10.48 -13.91 4.34
N THR A 37 10.91 -15.09 3.90
CA THR A 37 12.05 -15.81 4.49
C THR A 37 13.36 -15.20 3.98
N VAL A 38 14.01 -14.36 4.78
CA VAL A 38 15.39 -13.92 4.52
C VAL A 38 16.35 -14.98 5.05
N ARG A 39 17.03 -15.70 4.14
CA ARG A 39 18.26 -16.43 4.50
C ARG A 39 19.36 -15.39 4.73
N THR A 40 19.91 -15.39 5.94
CA THR A 40 21.07 -14.60 6.35
C THR A 40 22.31 -15.48 6.20
N ASP A 41 23.13 -15.22 5.19
CA ASP A 41 24.50 -15.73 5.11
C ASP A 41 25.47 -14.53 5.16
N ASP A 42 25.73 -14.04 6.38
CA ASP A 42 26.90 -13.22 6.68
C ASP A 42 27.74 -13.96 7.73
N ILE A 43 28.62 -14.83 7.26
CA ILE A 43 29.68 -15.42 8.09
C ILE A 43 30.85 -14.43 8.13
N ILE A 44 30.89 -13.60 9.16
CA ILE A 44 32.12 -12.91 9.58
C ILE A 44 32.99 -13.96 10.27
N THR A 45 34.01 -14.47 9.58
CA THR A 45 35.11 -15.21 10.22
C THR A 45 36.28 -14.27 10.43
N SER A 46 36.45 -13.85 11.68
CA SER A 46 37.66 -13.23 12.20
C SER A 46 38.76 -14.29 12.30
N LEU A 47 39.87 -14.08 11.57
CA LEU A 47 41.12 -14.79 11.83
C LEU A 47 42.24 -13.79 12.14
N ASN A 48 42.65 -13.83 13.40
CA ASN A 48 43.90 -13.27 13.91
C ASN A 48 45.08 -13.83 13.12
N ILE A 49 45.96 -12.96 12.64
CA ILE A 49 47.35 -13.32 12.33
C ILE A 49 48.26 -12.26 12.97
N ASP A 50 49.08 -12.77 13.90
CA ASP A 50 50.17 -12.09 14.57
C ASP A 50 51.21 -11.54 13.58
N GLY A 51 51.85 -10.45 14.01
CA GLY A 51 52.73 -9.64 13.19
C GLY A 51 54.10 -10.24 12.85
N SER A 52 54.74 -9.60 11.89
CA SER A 52 56.19 -9.34 11.93
C SER A 52 56.57 -8.28 10.89
N ASP A 53 57.38 -7.34 11.37
CA ASP A 53 58.32 -6.42 10.71
C ASP A 53 58.49 -6.50 9.18
N ASN A 54 58.35 -5.35 8.49
CA ASN A 54 59.53 -4.64 8.01
C ASN A 54 59.23 -3.23 7.47
N LYS A 55 60.11 -2.31 7.88
CA LYS A 55 60.31 -0.97 7.33
C LYS A 55 60.89 -1.04 5.92
N ASP A 56 60.49 -0.12 5.05
CA ASP A 56 61.31 0.96 4.49
C ASP A 56 60.83 1.39 3.08
N ARG A 57 60.62 2.71 2.95
CA ARG A 57 61.09 3.60 1.86
C ARG A 57 60.72 3.27 0.40
N ASN A 58 59.93 4.15 -0.22
CA ASN A 58 60.46 5.25 -1.05
C ASN A 58 59.33 6.08 -1.69
N LYS A 59 59.44 7.40 -1.53
CA LYS A 59 58.91 8.42 -2.44
C LYS A 59 59.87 8.55 -3.62
N GLU A 60 59.38 8.77 -4.83
CA GLU A 60 59.78 9.88 -5.72
C GLU A 60 59.08 9.79 -7.10
N ASP A 61 58.34 10.87 -7.39
CA ASP A 61 58.27 11.67 -8.62
C ASP A 61 58.57 11.07 -10.01
N GLY A 62 57.72 11.40 -10.99
CA GLY A 62 58.20 11.49 -12.38
C GLY A 62 57.18 11.53 -13.52
N LYS A 63 56.68 12.75 -13.81
CA LYS A 63 56.47 13.34 -15.16
C LYS A 63 55.38 12.82 -16.13
N LEU A 64 54.46 13.75 -16.36
CA LEU A 64 53.81 14.16 -17.62
C LEU A 64 54.60 13.89 -18.91
N LEU A 65 53.91 13.34 -19.91
CA LEU A 65 54.11 13.62 -21.33
C LEU A 65 52.74 13.70 -22.04
N ASN A 66 52.49 14.86 -22.66
CA ASN A 66 51.42 15.10 -23.63
C ASN A 66 51.72 14.36 -24.94
N GLY A 67 50.67 13.88 -25.61
CA GLY A 67 50.69 13.47 -27.01
C GLY A 67 49.26 13.26 -27.53
N ASP A 68 48.82 14.17 -28.40
CA ASP A 68 47.54 14.15 -29.11
C ASP A 68 47.34 12.88 -29.95
N SER A 69 46.14 12.29 -29.86
CA SER A 69 45.47 11.68 -31.03
C SER A 69 44.00 11.41 -30.70
N ALA A 70 43.13 12.30 -31.18
CA ALA A 70 41.72 12.02 -31.34
C ALA A 70 41.53 11.00 -32.47
N SER A 71 40.97 9.83 -32.14
CA SER A 71 40.02 9.05 -32.97
C SER A 71 39.97 7.59 -32.50
N ASN A 72 38.75 7.10 -32.30
CA ASN A 72 38.35 5.68 -32.28
C ASN A 72 38.78 4.85 -31.07
N GLN A 73 37.87 4.77 -30.10
CA GLN A 73 37.63 3.55 -29.30
C GLN A 73 36.26 3.67 -28.59
N ASP A 74 35.21 3.87 -29.37
CA ASP A 74 33.86 3.39 -29.03
C ASP A 74 33.67 2.13 -29.86
N GLU A 75 33.91 0.96 -29.27
CA GLU A 75 33.28 -0.30 -29.67
C GLU A 75 33.67 -1.42 -28.68
N ALA A 76 32.64 -2.13 -28.22
CA ALA A 76 32.63 -3.39 -27.46
C ALA A 76 32.57 -3.32 -25.92
N MET A 77 31.37 -3.05 -25.40
CA MET A 77 30.64 -3.96 -24.48
C MET A 77 29.15 -3.59 -24.50
N ASP A 78 28.42 -4.06 -25.52
CA ASP A 78 26.94 -4.03 -25.53
C ASP A 78 26.42 -5.11 -24.58
N GLU A 79 26.30 -4.79 -23.29
CA GLU A 79 25.29 -5.42 -22.44
C GLU A 79 23.95 -4.75 -22.81
N GLU A 80 23.08 -5.46 -23.54
CA GLU A 80 21.73 -4.97 -23.84
C GLU A 80 21.04 -4.58 -22.52
N ASP A 81 20.70 -3.31 -22.35
CA ASP A 81 19.97 -2.81 -21.18
C ASP A 81 18.59 -3.50 -21.11
N GLU A 82 18.50 -4.58 -20.32
CA GLU A 82 17.29 -5.38 -20.12
C GLU A 82 16.12 -4.54 -19.55
N ALA A 83 16.42 -3.38 -18.95
CA ALA A 83 15.45 -2.44 -18.39
C ALA A 83 14.96 -1.37 -19.38
N ARG A 84 15.35 -1.46 -20.66
CA ARG A 84 14.90 -0.55 -21.73
C ARG A 84 13.38 -0.41 -21.77
N SER A 85 12.92 0.79 -22.12
CA SER A 85 11.49 1.13 -22.21
C SER A 85 10.81 0.56 -23.45
N GLU A 86 11.58 0.36 -24.52
CA GLU A 86 11.08 -0.16 -25.78
C GLU A 86 12.13 -1.06 -26.45
N ALA A 87 11.67 -1.96 -27.32
CA ALA A 87 12.53 -2.78 -28.15
C ALA A 87 11.82 -3.19 -29.44
N THR A 88 12.61 -3.42 -30.48
CA THR A 88 12.17 -4.14 -31.68
C THR A 88 12.89 -5.47 -31.78
N PHE A 89 12.14 -6.56 -31.92
CA PHE A 89 12.70 -7.89 -32.08
C PHE A 89 11.96 -8.69 -33.14
N ARG A 90 12.64 -9.68 -33.70
CA ARG A 90 12.18 -10.45 -34.87
C ARG A 90 12.18 -11.93 -34.59
N TYR A 91 11.22 -12.63 -35.18
CA TYR A 91 11.11 -14.07 -35.15
C TYR A 91 10.90 -14.62 -36.56
N LYS A 92 11.88 -15.40 -37.02
CA LYS A 92 11.82 -16.10 -38.31
C LYS A 92 11.23 -17.49 -38.10
N ILE A 93 10.12 -17.78 -38.77
CA ILE A 93 9.48 -19.10 -38.76
C ILE A 93 9.84 -19.81 -40.05
N GLU A 94 10.59 -20.90 -39.96
CA GLU A 94 10.95 -21.75 -41.10
C GLU A 94 9.93 -22.87 -41.29
N ASN A 95 9.82 -23.39 -42.52
CA ASN A 95 8.82 -24.39 -42.90
C ASN A 95 7.37 -23.96 -42.61
N PHE A 96 7.05 -22.69 -42.85
CA PHE A 96 5.77 -22.08 -42.49
C PHE A 96 4.57 -22.84 -43.07
N SER A 97 4.67 -23.32 -44.31
CA SER A 97 3.60 -24.10 -44.95
C SER A 97 3.14 -25.33 -44.15
N LYS A 98 4.05 -25.92 -43.35
CA LYS A 98 3.81 -27.13 -42.55
C LYS A 98 3.51 -26.83 -41.08
N LEU A 99 3.42 -25.58 -40.67
CA LEU A 99 3.15 -25.20 -39.28
C LEU A 99 1.77 -25.70 -38.83
N ARG A 100 1.77 -26.48 -37.73
CA ARG A 100 0.60 -27.11 -37.11
C ARG A 100 0.36 -26.64 -35.67
N ASP A 101 1.43 -26.46 -34.91
CA ASP A 101 1.38 -26.11 -33.49
C ASP A 101 1.77 -24.66 -33.26
N THR A 102 1.51 -24.16 -32.05
CA THR A 102 1.94 -22.83 -31.59
C THR A 102 3.46 -22.79 -31.46
N THR A 103 4.04 -21.69 -31.91
CA THR A 103 5.49 -21.41 -31.82
C THR A 103 5.72 -20.12 -31.05
N LEU A 104 6.76 -20.11 -30.22
CA LEU A 104 7.20 -18.98 -29.43
C LEU A 104 8.61 -18.58 -29.85
N SER A 105 8.86 -17.28 -29.93
CA SER A 105 10.22 -16.77 -30.12
C SER A 105 11.06 -16.90 -28.85
N PRO A 106 12.40 -16.80 -28.97
CA PRO A 106 13.25 -16.47 -27.83
C PRO A 106 12.75 -15.20 -27.12
N PRO A 107 12.87 -15.12 -25.79
CA PRO A 107 12.47 -13.94 -25.05
C PRO A 107 13.37 -12.75 -25.40
N THR A 108 12.75 -11.58 -25.52
CA THR A 108 13.44 -10.29 -25.54
C THR A 108 13.04 -9.52 -24.29
N PHE A 109 14.01 -8.98 -23.57
CA PHE A 109 13.74 -8.26 -22.33
C PHE A 109 13.45 -6.78 -22.60
N VAL A 110 12.32 -6.31 -22.03
CA VAL A 110 11.89 -4.91 -21.98
C VAL A 110 11.27 -4.71 -20.61
N ARG A 111 11.71 -3.67 -19.88
CA ARG A 111 11.38 -3.47 -18.45
C ARG A 111 11.67 -4.70 -17.57
N ASN A 112 12.73 -5.45 -17.88
CA ASN A 112 13.11 -6.71 -17.22
C ASN A 112 12.04 -7.81 -17.29
N LEU A 113 11.04 -7.69 -18.16
CA LEU A 113 10.06 -8.74 -18.42
C LEU A 113 10.40 -9.47 -19.73
N PRO A 114 10.22 -10.79 -19.80
CA PRO A 114 10.44 -11.54 -21.01
C PRO A 114 9.25 -11.41 -21.96
N TRP A 115 9.47 -10.76 -23.10
CA TRP A 115 8.49 -10.62 -24.19
C TRP A 115 8.78 -11.63 -25.30
N LYS A 116 7.74 -12.34 -25.77
CA LYS A 116 7.86 -13.36 -26.81
C LYS A 116 6.83 -13.13 -27.91
N ILE A 117 7.23 -13.36 -29.16
CA ILE A 117 6.32 -13.45 -30.30
C ILE A 117 5.68 -14.83 -30.27
N MET A 118 4.34 -14.88 -30.27
CA MET A 118 3.56 -16.10 -30.37
C MET A 118 2.83 -16.17 -31.71
N ALA A 119 3.09 -17.24 -32.45
CA ALA A 119 2.47 -17.49 -33.75
C ALA A 119 1.82 -18.87 -33.77
N MET A 120 0.56 -18.95 -34.19
CA MET A 120 -0.18 -20.22 -34.28
C MET A 120 -1.15 -20.24 -35.47
N PRO A 121 -1.34 -21.39 -36.13
CA PRO A 121 -2.39 -21.53 -37.13
C PRO A 121 -3.78 -21.54 -36.47
N ARG A 122 -4.68 -20.70 -36.95
CA ARG A 122 -6.10 -20.69 -36.55
C ARG A 122 -6.99 -21.09 -37.71
N THR A 123 -7.85 -22.08 -37.48
CA THR A 123 -8.90 -22.52 -38.42
C THR A 123 -10.25 -22.01 -37.94
N ASN A 124 -10.97 -21.33 -38.82
CA ASN A 124 -12.33 -20.88 -38.54
C ASN A 124 -13.34 -21.96 -39.01
N GLN A 125 -14.11 -22.53 -38.09
CA GLN A 125 -15.25 -23.40 -38.40
C GLN A 125 -16.54 -22.56 -38.38
N ALA A 126 -16.73 -21.72 -39.38
CA ALA A 126 -18.04 -21.11 -39.60
C ALA A 126 -18.95 -22.15 -40.27
N HIS A 127 -20.15 -22.34 -39.73
CA HIS A 127 -21.08 -23.44 -39.99
C HIS A 127 -21.59 -23.61 -41.44
N ASP A 128 -21.05 -22.91 -42.45
CA ASP A 128 -21.53 -23.04 -43.85
C ASP A 128 -20.54 -22.58 -44.95
N ARG A 129 -19.22 -22.44 -44.65
CA ARG A 129 -18.18 -22.14 -45.65
C ARG A 129 -16.93 -22.98 -45.44
N GLN A 130 -16.15 -23.22 -46.51
CA GLN A 130 -14.89 -23.97 -46.45
C GLN A 130 -13.98 -23.46 -45.31
N PRO A 131 -13.28 -24.36 -44.59
CA PRO A 131 -12.43 -23.97 -43.47
C PRO A 131 -11.32 -23.04 -43.95
N THR A 132 -11.38 -21.78 -43.52
CA THR A 132 -10.34 -20.79 -43.81
C THR A 132 -9.28 -20.88 -42.74
N LYS A 133 -8.04 -21.18 -43.16
CA LYS A 133 -6.86 -21.16 -42.30
C LYS A 133 -6.33 -19.72 -42.27
N SER A 134 -5.88 -19.27 -41.11
CA SER A 134 -5.32 -17.94 -40.88
C SER A 134 -4.16 -18.01 -39.90
N LEU A 135 -3.26 -17.03 -39.95
CA LEU A 135 -2.20 -16.90 -38.96
C LEU A 135 -2.74 -16.12 -37.75
N GLY A 136 -2.68 -16.73 -36.58
CA GLY A 136 -2.78 -16.04 -35.30
C GLY A 136 -1.41 -15.49 -34.92
N PHE A 137 -1.35 -14.21 -34.55
CA PHE A 137 -0.12 -13.52 -34.18
C PHE A 137 -0.39 -12.69 -32.91
N PHE A 138 0.34 -13.02 -31.86
CA PHE A 138 0.20 -12.48 -30.51
C PHE A 138 1.56 -12.09 -29.95
N LEU A 139 1.53 -11.16 -29.01
CA LEU A 139 2.63 -10.81 -28.14
C LEU A 139 2.35 -11.41 -26.76
N GLN A 140 3.29 -12.19 -26.24
CA GLN A 140 3.23 -12.74 -24.88
C GLN A 140 4.21 -11.97 -23.99
N CYS A 141 3.78 -11.65 -22.77
CA CYS A 141 4.56 -10.99 -21.74
C CYS A 141 4.57 -11.85 -20.47
N ASN A 142 5.76 -12.22 -19.98
CA ASN A 142 5.94 -12.90 -18.68
C ASN A 142 5.06 -14.14 -18.46
N GLY A 143 4.75 -14.89 -19.52
CA GLY A 143 3.84 -16.04 -19.48
C GLY A 143 4.33 -17.27 -18.70
N GLU A 144 5.58 -17.27 -18.24
CA GLU A 144 6.20 -18.33 -17.44
C GLU A 144 6.19 -18.04 -15.93
N SER A 145 5.70 -16.86 -15.52
CA SER A 145 5.68 -16.44 -14.12
C SER A 145 4.48 -17.02 -13.36
N ASP A 146 4.73 -17.64 -12.21
CA ASP A 146 3.69 -18.13 -11.28
C ASP A 146 3.04 -17.00 -10.46
N SER A 147 3.61 -15.79 -10.48
CA SER A 147 3.06 -14.64 -9.76
C SER A 147 1.74 -14.16 -10.37
N THR A 148 0.74 -13.93 -9.54
CA THR A 148 -0.58 -13.39 -9.94
C THR A 148 -0.68 -11.88 -9.85
N THR A 149 0.27 -11.23 -9.17
CA THR A 149 0.20 -9.82 -8.73
C THR A 149 0.89 -8.83 -9.67
N TRP A 150 1.47 -9.29 -10.77
CA TRP A 150 2.17 -8.42 -11.69
C TRP A 150 1.26 -7.86 -12.78
N SER A 151 1.55 -6.64 -13.22
CA SER A 151 0.92 -6.04 -14.40
C SER A 151 1.89 -5.16 -15.17
N CYS A 152 1.77 -5.14 -16.49
CA CYS A 152 2.57 -4.31 -17.38
C CYS A 152 1.70 -3.78 -18.53
N ASN A 153 1.51 -2.47 -18.58
CA ASN A 153 0.87 -1.83 -19.73
C ASN A 153 1.88 -1.68 -20.87
N ALA A 154 1.50 -2.03 -22.10
CA ALA A 154 2.37 -1.84 -23.25
C ALA A 154 1.58 -1.54 -24.53
N THR A 155 2.23 -0.76 -25.39
CA THR A 155 1.81 -0.54 -26.77
C THR A 155 2.77 -1.30 -27.67
N ALA A 156 2.25 -2.05 -28.64
CA ALA A 156 3.07 -2.81 -29.57
C ALA A 156 2.56 -2.74 -31.01
N GLU A 157 3.50 -2.84 -31.94
CA GLU A 157 3.24 -2.96 -33.37
C GLU A 157 3.67 -4.35 -33.84
N LEU A 158 2.69 -5.16 -34.24
CA LEU A 158 2.89 -6.49 -34.80
C LEU A 158 2.99 -6.35 -36.33
N LYS A 159 4.12 -6.77 -36.88
CA LYS A 159 4.44 -6.60 -38.29
C LYS A 159 4.88 -7.90 -38.95
N ILE A 160 4.36 -8.16 -40.14
CA ILE A 160 4.90 -9.18 -41.05
C ILE A 160 5.79 -8.46 -42.07
N ILE A 161 7.07 -8.84 -42.11
CA ILE A 161 8.04 -8.23 -43.02
C ILE A 161 7.87 -8.83 -44.42
N SER A 162 7.66 -7.96 -45.39
CA SER A 162 7.66 -8.31 -46.82
C SER A 162 9.09 -8.52 -47.29
N GLN A 163 9.33 -9.65 -47.97
CA GLN A 163 10.66 -10.10 -48.40
C GLN A 163 10.92 -9.86 -49.90
N LYS A 164 10.04 -9.10 -50.56
CA LYS A 164 10.09 -8.74 -51.98
C LYS A 164 10.10 -7.23 -52.14
N GLU A 165 10.95 -6.71 -53.01
CA GLU A 165 11.06 -5.27 -53.26
C GLU A 165 9.75 -4.69 -53.83
N GLY A 166 9.31 -3.56 -53.27
CA GLY A 166 8.11 -2.84 -53.70
C GLY A 166 6.79 -3.28 -53.05
N ILE A 167 6.83 -4.18 -52.05
CA ILE A 167 5.65 -4.57 -51.27
C ILE A 167 5.79 -4.07 -49.84
N ASP A 168 4.76 -3.35 -49.36
CA ASP A 168 4.72 -2.82 -47.99
C ASP A 168 4.56 -3.91 -46.94
N ASN A 169 5.04 -3.63 -45.73
CA ASN A 169 4.89 -4.52 -44.58
C ASN A 169 3.47 -4.44 -44.03
N ILE A 170 2.90 -5.56 -43.62
CA ILE A 170 1.59 -5.60 -42.98
C ILE A 170 1.79 -5.35 -41.49
N THR A 171 1.28 -4.22 -40.99
CA THR A 171 1.43 -3.81 -39.58
C THR A 171 0.07 -3.64 -38.94
N ARG A 172 -0.09 -4.11 -37.70
CA ARG A 172 -1.23 -3.81 -36.83
C ARG A 172 -0.75 -3.41 -35.46
N LYS A 173 -1.42 -2.44 -34.85
CA LYS A 173 -1.08 -1.96 -33.50
C LYS A 173 -1.98 -2.62 -32.45
N ILE A 174 -1.43 -2.83 -31.27
CA ILE A 174 -2.15 -3.25 -30.07
C ILE A 174 -1.74 -2.36 -28.90
N GLN A 175 -2.65 -2.16 -27.96
CA GLN A 175 -2.39 -1.56 -26.65
C GLN A 175 -3.14 -2.41 -25.63
N HIS A 176 -2.43 -2.89 -24.60
CA HIS A 176 -3.00 -3.84 -23.65
C HIS A 176 -2.26 -3.81 -22.31
N ILE A 177 -2.97 -4.15 -21.23
CA ILE A 177 -2.42 -4.33 -19.90
C ILE A 177 -2.20 -5.83 -19.70
N PHE A 178 -0.95 -6.27 -19.78
CA PHE A 178 -0.57 -7.65 -19.57
C PHE A 178 -0.52 -7.97 -18.08
N TYR A 179 -1.11 -9.08 -17.67
CA TYR A 179 -1.09 -9.58 -16.29
C TYR A 179 -1.26 -11.11 -16.30
N SER A 180 -1.17 -11.75 -15.14
CA SER A 180 -1.15 -13.22 -15.03
C SER A 180 -2.26 -13.96 -15.82
N LYS A 181 -3.50 -13.45 -15.84
CA LYS A 181 -4.63 -14.09 -16.57
C LYS A 181 -4.67 -13.74 -18.06
N GLU A 182 -4.19 -12.56 -18.44
CA GLU A 182 -4.10 -12.10 -19.83
C GLU A 182 -2.64 -11.75 -20.14
N ASN A 183 -1.79 -12.78 -20.15
CA ASN A 183 -0.36 -12.64 -20.40
C ASN A 183 -0.01 -12.63 -21.89
N ASP A 184 -0.98 -12.86 -22.77
CA ASP A 184 -0.85 -12.76 -24.21
C ASP A 184 -1.96 -11.93 -24.83
N TRP A 185 -1.62 -11.12 -25.83
CA TRP A 185 -2.57 -10.28 -26.55
C TRP A 185 -2.20 -10.12 -28.01
N GLY A 186 -3.19 -10.07 -28.89
CA GLY A 186 -2.97 -9.98 -30.33
C GLY A 186 -4.19 -10.38 -31.15
N PHE A 187 -3.94 -10.92 -32.35
CA PHE A 187 -4.98 -11.20 -33.31
C PHE A 187 -5.05 -12.70 -33.63
N SER A 188 -6.19 -13.33 -33.34
CA SER A 188 -6.50 -14.69 -33.79
C SER A 188 -6.51 -14.83 -35.32
N HIS A 189 -6.93 -13.78 -36.01
CA HIS A 189 -6.98 -13.71 -37.47
C HIS A 189 -6.17 -12.50 -37.95
N PHE A 190 -4.84 -12.62 -37.92
CA PHE A 190 -3.95 -11.55 -38.37
C PHE A 190 -3.95 -11.43 -39.90
N LEU A 191 -3.68 -12.53 -40.61
CA LEU A 191 -3.68 -12.57 -42.07
C LEU A 191 -4.12 -13.96 -42.58
N GLY A 192 -4.75 -13.98 -43.76
CA GLY A 192 -5.19 -15.22 -44.40
C GLY A 192 -4.00 -16.13 -44.73
N TRP A 193 -4.12 -17.43 -44.47
CA TRP A 193 -3.00 -18.36 -44.69
C TRP A 193 -2.59 -18.44 -46.16
N ASN A 194 -3.58 -18.41 -47.06
CA ASN A 194 -3.34 -18.41 -48.50
C ASN A 194 -2.66 -17.13 -48.98
N ASP A 195 -2.96 -15.98 -48.34
CA ASP A 195 -2.34 -14.71 -48.68
C ASP A 195 -0.87 -14.65 -48.27
N ILE A 196 -0.50 -15.32 -47.17
CA ILE A 196 0.89 -15.43 -46.73
C ILE A 196 1.68 -16.36 -47.67
N LEU A 197 1.08 -17.48 -48.09
CA LEU A 197 1.72 -18.47 -48.96
C LEU A 197 1.85 -18.00 -50.41
N ASP A 198 1.12 -16.97 -50.81
CA ASP A 198 1.17 -16.41 -52.16
C ASP A 198 2.54 -15.75 -52.43
N PRO A 199 3.39 -16.31 -53.32
CA PRO A 199 4.69 -15.73 -53.64
C PRO A 199 4.58 -14.37 -54.34
N GLU A 200 3.43 -14.05 -54.96
CA GLU A 200 3.23 -12.76 -55.62
C GLU A 200 3.14 -11.62 -54.60
N LYS A 201 2.53 -11.89 -53.43
CA LYS A 201 2.41 -10.98 -52.29
C LYS A 201 3.70 -10.84 -51.48
N GLY A 202 4.70 -11.68 -51.72
CA GLY A 202 6.07 -11.48 -51.25
C GLY A 202 6.31 -11.53 -49.74
N HIS A 203 5.35 -12.01 -48.94
CA HIS A 203 5.50 -12.17 -47.49
C HIS A 203 6.29 -13.44 -47.11
N ILE A 204 6.40 -14.40 -48.03
CA ILE A 204 7.12 -15.66 -47.87
C ILE A 204 8.32 -15.76 -48.83
N LYS A 205 9.46 -16.25 -48.33
CA LYS A 205 10.65 -16.58 -49.12
C LYS A 205 11.25 -17.86 -48.56
N GLU A 206 11.56 -18.84 -49.43
CA GLU A 206 12.15 -20.13 -49.01
C GLU A 206 11.33 -20.86 -47.93
N ASP A 207 10.00 -20.80 -48.03
CA ASP A 207 9.05 -21.33 -47.02
C ASP A 207 9.26 -20.76 -45.59
N ALA A 208 9.80 -19.55 -45.48
CA ALA A 208 10.00 -18.85 -44.22
C ALA A 208 9.33 -17.47 -44.23
N ILE A 209 8.78 -17.10 -43.07
CA ILE A 209 8.22 -15.77 -42.81
C ILE A 209 8.98 -15.08 -41.68
N ILE A 210 8.98 -13.75 -41.67
CA ILE A 210 9.63 -12.95 -40.64
C ILE A 210 8.56 -12.11 -39.95
N LEU A 211 8.36 -12.38 -38.66
CA LEU A 211 7.53 -11.58 -37.77
C LEU A 211 8.43 -10.58 -37.06
N GLU A 212 7.99 -9.34 -36.94
CA GLU A 212 8.64 -8.28 -36.18
C GLU A 212 7.64 -7.71 -35.19
N VAL A 213 8.09 -7.47 -33.96
CA VAL A 213 7.34 -6.72 -32.96
C VAL A 213 8.20 -5.58 -32.48
N TRP A 214 7.66 -4.37 -32.56
CA TRP A 214 8.12 -3.25 -31.72
C TRP A 214 7.18 -3.18 -30.53
N VAL A 215 7.74 -3.13 -29.31
CA VAL A 215 7.00 -2.99 -28.06
C VAL A 215 7.57 -1.82 -27.28
N SER A 216 6.69 -0.97 -26.76
CA SER A 216 6.98 0.07 -25.78
C SER A 216 6.16 -0.22 -24.52
N ALA A 217 6.86 -0.47 -23.42
CA ALA A 217 6.25 -0.91 -22.17
C ALA A 217 6.43 0.13 -21.05
N ASP A 218 5.35 0.35 -20.32
CA ASP A 218 5.37 1.11 -19.08
C ASP A 218 6.11 0.34 -17.99
N ALA A 219 6.58 1.03 -16.96
CA ALA A 219 7.19 0.36 -15.82
C ALA A 219 6.15 -0.57 -15.15
N PRO A 220 6.48 -1.84 -14.92
CA PRO A 220 5.52 -2.83 -14.47
C PRO A 220 5.33 -2.78 -12.95
N HIS A 221 4.13 -3.11 -12.49
CA HIS A 221 3.78 -3.21 -11.07
C HIS A 221 3.88 -4.67 -10.61
N GLY A 222 4.22 -4.88 -9.34
CA GLY A 222 4.10 -6.19 -8.69
C GLY A 222 4.95 -7.31 -9.29
N VAL A 223 5.95 -7.00 -10.12
CA VAL A 223 6.86 -8.00 -10.70
C VAL A 223 7.70 -8.60 -9.60
N ARG A 224 7.48 -9.89 -9.36
CA ARG A 224 8.35 -10.77 -8.57
C ARG A 224 8.75 -11.91 -9.50
N SER A 225 9.74 -11.66 -10.36
CA SER A 225 10.24 -12.72 -11.24
C SER A 225 11.45 -13.39 -10.59
N VAL A 226 11.31 -14.68 -10.27
CA VAL A 226 12.44 -15.52 -9.87
C VAL A 226 13.02 -16.10 -11.16
N ILE A 227 14.01 -15.42 -11.75
CA ILE A 227 14.80 -16.02 -12.83
C ILE A 227 16.09 -16.54 -12.22
N GLY A 228 16.16 -17.85 -11.96
CA GLY A 228 17.36 -18.51 -11.46
C GLY A 228 17.15 -19.96 -11.04
N CYS A 229 18.17 -20.81 -11.29
CA CYS A 229 18.28 -22.13 -10.66
C CYS A 229 18.33 -21.97 -9.12
N HIS A 230 17.94 -23.00 -8.36
CA HIS A 230 17.81 -23.08 -6.89
C HIS A 230 18.97 -22.51 -6.03
N LEU A 231 20.07 -22.03 -6.63
CA LEU A 231 21.22 -21.42 -5.97
C LEU A 231 21.43 -19.92 -6.25
N CYS A 232 20.71 -19.29 -7.19
CA CYS A 232 20.90 -17.87 -7.55
C CYS A 232 19.55 -17.18 -7.83
N ALA A 233 18.74 -16.91 -6.81
CA ALA A 233 17.55 -16.08 -6.98
C ALA A 233 17.93 -14.59 -6.90
N ILE A 234 17.85 -13.87 -8.03
CA ILE A 234 17.91 -12.40 -8.04
C ILE A 234 16.45 -11.92 -7.99
N ASP A 235 16.07 -11.21 -6.92
CA ASP A 235 14.72 -10.63 -6.74
C ASP A 235 14.60 -9.39 -7.64
N TRP A 236 14.00 -9.54 -8.83
CA TRP A 236 13.83 -8.45 -9.80
C TRP A 236 12.63 -7.57 -9.45
N ARG A 237 12.76 -6.70 -8.45
CA ARG A 237 11.78 -5.63 -8.17
C ARG A 237 12.15 -4.36 -8.94
N TRP A 238 11.15 -3.64 -9.45
CA TRP A 238 11.38 -2.30 -10.02
C TRP A 238 11.89 -1.35 -8.93
N ASP A 239 13.17 -1.01 -9.00
CA ASP A 239 13.78 -0.03 -8.12
C ASP A 239 13.60 1.38 -8.72
N SER A 240 12.48 2.01 -8.35
CA SER A 240 12.13 3.37 -8.74
C SER A 240 13.29 4.35 -8.52
N LYS A 241 14.03 4.23 -7.42
CA LYS A 241 15.09 5.16 -7.05
C LYS A 241 16.34 4.94 -7.89
N LYS A 242 16.72 3.69 -8.18
CA LYS A 242 17.85 3.37 -9.06
C LYS A 242 17.65 3.92 -10.48
N HIS A 243 16.43 3.81 -11.03
CA HIS A 243 16.16 4.23 -12.42
C HIS A 243 15.83 5.72 -12.57
N THR A 244 15.17 6.33 -11.58
CA THR A 244 14.68 7.72 -11.69
C THR A 244 15.36 8.69 -10.75
N GLY A 245 15.95 8.21 -9.65
CA GLY A 245 16.41 9.02 -8.52
C GLY A 245 15.31 9.32 -7.49
N PHE A 246 14.07 8.86 -7.72
CA PHE A 246 12.91 9.16 -6.88
C PHE A 246 12.19 7.88 -6.43
N VAL A 247 11.46 7.96 -5.32
CA VAL A 247 10.73 6.84 -4.74
C VAL A 247 9.22 7.08 -4.77
N GLY A 248 8.46 6.00 -4.93
CA GLY A 248 7.00 6.02 -4.97
C GLY A 248 6.34 5.97 -3.60
N LEU A 249 5.01 6.06 -3.59
CA LEU A 249 4.14 5.90 -2.43
C LEU A 249 3.36 4.60 -2.55
N LYS A 250 3.23 3.85 -1.46
CA LYS A 250 2.40 2.65 -1.45
C LYS A 250 0.93 3.02 -1.60
N ASN A 251 0.27 2.37 -2.55
CA ASN A 251 -1.18 2.42 -2.65
C ASN A 251 -1.82 1.61 -1.52
N GLN A 252 -2.83 2.18 -0.86
CA GLN A 252 -3.62 1.51 0.18
C GLN A 252 -5.03 1.16 -0.28
N GLY A 253 -5.27 1.12 -1.59
CA GLY A 253 -6.58 0.86 -2.19
C GLY A 253 -7.06 2.05 -2.99
N ALA A 254 -7.79 2.98 -2.36
CA ALA A 254 -8.33 4.17 -3.04
C ALA A 254 -7.57 5.48 -2.74
N THR A 255 -6.36 5.40 -2.19
CA THR A 255 -5.59 6.59 -1.77
C THR A 255 -4.76 7.23 -2.90
N CYS A 256 -4.89 6.78 -4.15
CA CYS A 256 -4.03 7.21 -5.26
C CYS A 256 -4.08 8.73 -5.52
N TYR A 257 -5.26 9.34 -5.33
CA TYR A 257 -5.44 10.79 -5.48
C TYR A 257 -4.63 11.58 -4.44
N MET A 258 -4.59 11.08 -3.19
CA MET A 258 -3.76 11.64 -2.13
C MET A 258 -2.27 11.42 -2.44
N ASN A 259 -1.88 10.25 -2.93
CA ASN A 259 -0.49 9.98 -3.31
C ASN A 259 0.00 10.97 -4.38
N SER A 260 -0.84 11.23 -5.39
CA SER A 260 -0.55 12.18 -6.47
C SER A 260 -0.37 13.61 -5.95
N LEU A 261 -1.21 14.04 -5.01
CA LEU A 261 -1.11 15.33 -4.34
C LEU A 261 0.15 15.41 -3.46
N LEU A 262 0.46 14.37 -2.68
CA LEU A 262 1.63 14.33 -1.80
C LEU A 262 2.95 14.45 -2.57
N GLN A 263 3.07 13.76 -3.71
CA GLN A 263 4.24 13.90 -4.58
C GLN A 263 4.35 15.34 -5.11
N THR A 264 3.24 15.94 -5.54
CA THR A 264 3.20 17.33 -6.02
C THR A 264 3.67 18.33 -4.95
N LEU A 265 3.17 18.19 -3.71
CA LEU A 265 3.58 19.03 -2.59
C LEU A 265 5.04 18.78 -2.18
N PHE A 266 5.51 17.53 -2.24
CA PHE A 266 6.89 17.16 -1.92
C PHE A 266 7.91 17.82 -2.87
N PHE A 267 7.59 17.88 -4.17
CA PHE A 267 8.45 18.53 -5.17
C PHE A 267 8.33 20.06 -5.20
N THR A 268 7.42 20.64 -4.41
CA THR A 268 7.45 22.07 -4.08
C THR A 268 8.54 22.30 -3.02
N ASN A 269 9.80 22.36 -3.44
CA ASN A 269 10.96 22.28 -2.53
C ASN A 269 10.97 23.34 -1.42
N GLN A 270 10.54 24.58 -1.72
CA GLN A 270 10.41 25.64 -0.72
C GLN A 270 9.37 25.31 0.36
N LEU A 271 8.25 24.68 -0.02
CA LEU A 271 7.25 24.16 0.91
C LEU A 271 7.86 23.03 1.75
N ARG A 272 8.54 22.08 1.11
CA ARG A 272 9.18 20.94 1.80
C ARG A 272 10.15 21.39 2.90
N LYS A 273 10.99 22.40 2.63
CA LYS A 273 11.89 22.98 3.65
C LYS A 273 11.11 23.59 4.82
N ALA A 274 10.04 24.34 4.53
CA ALA A 274 9.20 24.90 5.58
C ALA A 274 8.51 23.82 6.41
N VAL A 275 8.07 22.72 5.79
CA VAL A 275 7.48 21.57 6.48
C VAL A 275 8.47 20.94 7.48
N TYR A 276 9.74 20.78 7.11
CA TYR A 276 10.75 20.23 8.04
C TYR A 276 11.01 21.13 9.26
N GLN A 277 10.78 22.44 9.15
CA GLN A 277 10.99 23.41 10.22
C GLN A 277 9.78 23.56 11.17
N MET A 278 8.70 22.80 10.96
CA MET A 278 7.53 22.85 11.84
C MET A 278 7.83 22.20 13.21
N PRO A 279 7.42 22.83 14.34
CA PRO A 279 7.63 22.28 15.67
C PRO A 279 6.64 21.13 15.98
N THR A 280 7.15 19.90 15.93
CA THR A 280 6.35 18.68 16.13
C THR A 280 6.87 17.79 17.27
N GLU A 281 7.84 18.24 18.06
CA GLU A 281 8.45 17.46 19.15
C GLU A 281 7.44 16.96 20.21
N SER A 282 6.44 17.77 20.56
CA SER A 282 5.42 17.42 21.55
C SER A 282 4.19 16.71 20.97
N ASP A 283 4.13 16.57 19.64
CA ASP A 283 2.94 16.10 18.96
C ASP A 283 2.79 14.56 19.09
N ASP A 284 1.54 14.08 19.11
CA ASP A 284 1.23 12.65 19.09
C ASP A 284 1.61 12.02 17.74
N SER A 285 2.37 10.92 17.79
CA SER A 285 2.91 10.21 16.61
C SER A 285 1.83 9.71 15.62
N SER A 286 0.62 9.47 16.12
CA SER A 286 -0.50 8.87 15.37
C SER A 286 -1.60 9.85 14.99
N LYS A 287 -1.70 11.01 15.65
CA LYS A 287 -2.77 12.00 15.44
C LYS A 287 -2.29 13.29 14.77
N SER A 288 -1.00 13.62 14.83
CA SER A 288 -0.51 14.86 14.22
C SER A 288 -0.31 14.72 12.72
N VAL A 289 -1.09 15.48 11.95
CA VAL A 289 -0.99 15.59 10.48
C VAL A 289 0.37 16.19 10.09
N ALA A 290 0.83 17.23 10.80
CA ALA A 290 2.12 17.87 10.54
C ALA A 290 3.30 16.89 10.67
N LEU A 291 3.33 16.10 11.75
CA LEU A 291 4.35 15.08 11.96
C LEU A 291 4.23 13.92 10.96
N ALA A 292 3.00 13.50 10.64
CA ALA A 292 2.79 12.46 9.64
C ALA A 292 3.28 12.90 8.25
N LEU A 293 3.05 14.16 7.87
CA LEU A 293 3.54 14.73 6.63
C LEU A 293 5.07 14.86 6.60
N GLN A 294 5.68 15.34 7.70
CA GLN A 294 7.14 15.35 7.86
C GLN A 294 7.74 13.95 7.68
N ARG A 295 7.11 12.92 8.25
CA ARG A 295 7.53 11.52 8.08
C ARG A 295 7.48 11.09 6.62
N VAL A 296 6.37 11.36 5.92
CA VAL A 296 6.23 11.03 4.50
C VAL A 296 7.28 11.75 3.66
N PHE A 297 7.49 13.05 3.87
CA PHE A 297 8.51 13.82 3.13
C PHE A 297 9.93 13.36 3.44
N TYR A 298 10.24 13.04 4.70
CA TYR A 298 11.54 12.48 5.07
C TYR A 298 11.77 11.12 4.39
N GLU A 299 10.79 10.21 4.45
CA GLU A 299 10.91 8.90 3.80
C GLU A 299 10.99 9.02 2.27
N LEU A 300 10.25 9.95 1.63
CA LEU A 300 10.35 10.19 0.19
C LEU A 300 11.74 10.69 -0.24
N GLN A 301 12.47 11.36 0.65
CA GLN A 301 13.82 11.85 0.37
C GLN A 301 14.90 10.78 0.57
N PHE A 302 14.80 9.98 1.64
CA PHE A 302 15.88 9.06 2.03
C PHE A 302 15.60 7.58 1.81
N SER A 303 14.33 7.14 1.78
CA SER A 303 14.01 5.72 1.58
C SER A 303 14.37 5.26 0.17
N ASP A 304 14.76 3.99 0.06
CA ASP A 304 14.89 3.28 -1.22
C ASP A 304 13.64 2.42 -1.50
N LYS A 305 12.75 2.29 -0.51
CA LYS A 305 11.51 1.51 -0.60
C LYS A 305 10.29 2.42 -0.70
N PRO A 306 9.22 1.98 -1.40
CA PRO A 306 7.96 2.71 -1.47
C PRO A 306 7.45 3.15 -0.09
N VAL A 307 7.09 4.42 0.02
CA VAL A 307 6.77 5.08 1.29
C VAL A 307 5.32 4.81 1.70
N GLY A 308 5.09 4.49 2.97
CA GLY A 308 3.75 4.18 3.47
C GLY A 308 3.01 5.42 3.99
N THR A 309 1.76 5.60 3.59
CA THR A 309 0.92 6.75 4.03
C THR A 309 -0.02 6.42 5.19
N LYS A 310 0.13 5.27 5.86
CA LYS A 310 -0.85 4.74 6.85
C LYS A 310 -1.06 5.63 8.07
N LYS A 311 0.04 6.20 8.59
CA LYS A 311 -0.04 7.11 9.74
C LYS A 311 -0.62 8.47 9.34
N LEU A 312 -0.50 8.86 8.07
CA LEU A 312 -1.08 10.10 7.55
C LEU A 312 -2.60 9.98 7.39
N THR A 313 -3.10 8.91 6.76
CA THR A 313 -4.56 8.68 6.66
C THR A 313 -5.20 8.59 8.05
N LYS A 314 -4.56 7.89 8.99
CA LYS A 314 -5.01 7.82 10.39
C LYS A 314 -5.04 9.19 11.08
N SER A 315 -4.11 10.09 10.77
CA SER A 315 -4.06 11.42 11.37
C SER A 315 -5.20 12.35 10.91
N PHE A 316 -5.79 12.08 9.74
CA PHE A 316 -7.02 12.75 9.28
C PHE A 316 -8.29 12.22 9.94
N GLY A 317 -8.19 11.15 10.73
CA GLY A 317 -9.35 10.46 11.28
C GLY A 317 -10.09 9.59 10.26
N TRP A 318 -9.48 9.31 9.11
CA TRP A 318 -10.02 8.36 8.15
C TRP A 318 -9.87 6.95 8.71
N GLU A 319 -10.98 6.25 8.87
CA GLU A 319 -10.97 4.82 9.21
C GLU A 319 -10.63 3.98 7.97
N THR A 320 -10.37 2.69 8.15
CA THR A 320 -9.99 1.79 7.04
C THR A 320 -11.02 1.78 5.92
N LEU A 321 -12.31 1.93 6.21
CA LEU A 321 -13.37 2.01 5.21
C LEU A 321 -13.40 3.35 4.46
N ASP A 322 -13.13 4.47 5.15
CA ASP A 322 -13.10 5.80 4.53
C ASP A 322 -11.93 5.93 3.54
N SER A 323 -10.83 5.19 3.76
CA SER A 323 -9.70 5.13 2.83
C SER A 323 -10.03 4.52 1.46
N PHE A 324 -11.20 3.87 1.33
CA PHE A 324 -11.74 3.38 0.06
C PHE A 324 -12.68 4.39 -0.63
N MET A 325 -13.00 5.51 0.03
CA MET A 325 -13.80 6.59 -0.56
C MET A 325 -12.89 7.65 -1.18
N GLN A 326 -13.20 8.03 -2.43
CA GLN A 326 -12.50 9.13 -3.10
C GLN A 326 -13.04 10.45 -2.58
N HIS A 327 -12.20 11.20 -1.87
CA HIS A 327 -12.48 12.56 -1.47
C HIS A 327 -12.10 13.55 -2.58
N ASP A 328 -12.69 14.74 -2.56
CA ASP A 328 -12.30 15.81 -3.47
C ASP A 328 -10.84 16.22 -3.20
N VAL A 329 -9.98 16.13 -4.23
CA VAL A 329 -8.56 16.49 -4.16
C VAL A 329 -8.39 17.94 -3.73
N GLN A 330 -9.31 18.82 -4.13
CA GLN A 330 -9.30 20.22 -3.74
C GLN A 330 -9.53 20.39 -2.24
N GLU A 331 -10.53 19.70 -1.69
CA GLU A 331 -10.82 19.72 -0.25
C GLU A 331 -9.63 19.19 0.54
N LEU A 332 -9.06 18.04 0.12
CA LEU A 332 -7.88 17.47 0.76
C LEU A 332 -6.67 18.42 0.70
N CYS A 333 -6.41 19.05 -0.45
CA CYS A 333 -5.32 20.01 -0.60
C CYS A 333 -5.49 21.20 0.34
N ARG A 334 -6.70 21.74 0.45
CA ARG A 334 -6.96 22.87 1.34
C ARG A 334 -6.85 22.49 2.80
N VAL A 335 -7.40 21.34 3.21
CA VAL A 335 -7.26 20.83 4.58
C VAL A 335 -5.78 20.62 4.95
N LEU A 336 -4.97 20.09 4.04
CA LEU A 336 -3.52 19.93 4.22
C LEU A 336 -2.81 21.28 4.37
N LEU A 337 -3.06 22.23 3.46
CA LEU A 337 -2.44 23.55 3.46
C LEU A 337 -2.84 24.35 4.72
N ASP A 338 -4.12 24.34 5.10
CA ASP A 338 -4.63 25.02 6.29
C ASP A 338 -4.06 24.42 7.59
N ASN A 339 -3.93 23.09 7.66
CA ASN A 339 -3.33 22.43 8.82
C ASN A 339 -1.85 22.79 8.98
N MET A 340 -1.10 22.79 7.87
CA MET A 340 0.29 23.23 7.85
C MET A 340 0.42 24.71 8.22
N GLU A 341 -0.38 25.60 7.62
CA GLU A 341 -0.34 27.03 7.91
C GLU A 341 -0.61 27.29 9.40
N SER A 342 -1.63 26.64 9.96
CA SER A 342 -1.97 26.75 11.38
C SER A 342 -0.81 26.35 12.29
N LYS A 343 -0.06 25.29 11.93
CA LYS A 343 1.12 24.84 12.69
C LYS A 343 2.37 25.68 12.45
N MET A 344 2.47 26.38 11.32
CA MET A 344 3.57 27.29 11.00
C MET A 344 3.42 28.68 11.66
N LYS A 345 2.25 29.01 12.21
CA LYS A 345 2.04 30.28 12.94
C LYS A 345 2.98 30.41 14.14
N ALA A 346 3.52 31.61 14.35
CA ALA A 346 4.49 31.91 15.40
C ALA A 346 5.81 31.10 15.30
N THR A 347 6.20 30.69 14.09
CA THR A 347 7.48 30.02 13.81
C THR A 347 8.33 30.85 12.83
N CYS A 348 9.57 30.43 12.59
CA CYS A 348 10.45 31.09 11.61
C CYS A 348 9.97 30.96 10.15
N VAL A 349 8.99 30.09 9.88
CA VAL A 349 8.43 29.82 8.54
C VAL A 349 6.98 30.27 8.40
N GLU A 350 6.50 31.12 9.31
CA GLU A 350 5.16 31.69 9.27
C GLU A 350 4.87 32.40 7.93
N GLY A 351 3.65 32.23 7.42
CA GLY A 351 3.21 32.85 6.17
C GLY A 351 3.78 32.22 4.90
N THR A 352 4.50 31.08 4.99
CA THR A 352 5.02 30.40 3.80
C THR A 352 3.92 29.92 2.85
N ILE A 353 2.82 29.40 3.39
CA ILE A 353 1.67 28.92 2.59
C ILE A 353 1.04 30.08 1.79
N PRO A 354 0.59 31.19 2.42
CA PRO A 354 0.14 32.37 1.69
C PRO A 354 1.14 32.88 0.67
N ARG A 355 2.43 32.98 1.02
CA ARG A 355 3.46 33.49 0.11
C ARG A 355 3.61 32.65 -1.17
N LEU A 356 3.40 31.33 -1.08
CA LEU A 356 3.57 30.42 -2.21
C LEU A 356 2.32 30.29 -3.07
N PHE A 357 1.14 30.26 -2.45
CA PHE A 357 -0.11 29.83 -3.09
C PHE A 357 -1.20 30.91 -3.10
N GLU A 358 -1.11 31.97 -2.28
CA GLU A 358 -2.14 33.03 -2.25
C GLU A 358 -2.01 33.96 -3.46
N GLY A 359 -3.05 33.98 -4.30
CA GLY A 359 -3.32 35.04 -5.26
C GLY A 359 -4.46 35.93 -4.80
N LYS A 360 -4.69 37.04 -5.51
CA LYS A 360 -5.79 37.96 -5.22
C LYS A 360 -6.65 38.16 -6.46
N MET A 361 -7.96 37.97 -6.30
CA MET A 361 -8.95 38.28 -7.31
C MET A 361 -9.85 39.42 -6.85
N ILE A 362 -10.40 40.17 -7.79
CA ILE A 362 -11.32 41.27 -7.57
C ILE A 362 -12.67 40.87 -8.17
N SER A 363 -13.64 40.63 -7.30
CA SER A 363 -15.04 40.48 -7.67
C SER A 363 -15.66 41.88 -7.71
N PHE A 364 -16.25 42.25 -8.84
CA PHE A 364 -16.89 43.55 -9.00
C PHE A 364 -18.33 43.42 -9.48
N ILE A 365 -19.16 44.34 -9.02
CA ILE A 365 -20.55 44.53 -9.45
C ILE A 365 -20.72 45.99 -9.81
N ARG A 366 -21.17 46.28 -11.04
CA ARG A 366 -21.40 47.63 -11.55
C ARG A 366 -22.83 47.76 -12.06
N CYS A 367 -23.62 48.64 -11.45
CA CYS A 367 -24.98 48.90 -11.93
C CYS A 367 -24.96 49.63 -13.28
N LYS A 368 -25.89 49.29 -14.19
CA LYS A 368 -25.96 49.87 -15.55
C LYS A 368 -26.58 51.27 -15.56
N HIS A 369 -27.53 51.54 -14.67
CA HIS A 369 -28.37 52.76 -14.69
C HIS A 369 -28.14 53.71 -13.51
N VAL A 370 -27.37 53.29 -12.51
CA VAL A 370 -27.02 54.10 -11.33
C VAL A 370 -25.53 54.02 -11.08
N ASP A 371 -24.96 55.07 -10.53
CA ASP A 371 -23.52 55.20 -10.26
C ASP A 371 -23.14 54.46 -8.96
N CYS A 372 -23.47 53.17 -8.91
CA CYS A 372 -23.18 52.27 -7.81
C CYS A 372 -22.27 51.16 -8.32
N SER A 373 -21.07 51.06 -7.74
CA SER A 373 -20.16 49.95 -7.98
C SER A 373 -19.65 49.40 -6.65
N SER A 374 -19.65 48.08 -6.54
CA SER A 374 -19.07 47.34 -5.42
C SER A 374 -17.89 46.54 -5.95
N SER A 375 -16.76 46.60 -5.26
CA SER A 375 -15.61 45.74 -5.59
C SER A 375 -15.05 45.17 -4.30
N ARG A 376 -14.74 43.87 -4.32
CA ARG A 376 -14.19 43.14 -3.19
C ARG A 376 -12.97 42.37 -3.65
N ILE A 377 -11.87 42.54 -2.91
CA ILE A 377 -10.65 41.77 -3.11
C ILE A 377 -10.77 40.51 -2.25
N GLU A 378 -10.62 39.35 -2.86
CA GLU A 378 -10.70 38.04 -2.20
C GLU A 378 -9.41 37.26 -2.49
N PRO A 379 -8.77 36.67 -1.46
CA PRO A 379 -7.63 35.80 -1.66
C PRO A 379 -8.09 34.44 -2.21
N PHE A 380 -7.24 33.78 -3.00
CA PHE A 380 -7.47 32.43 -3.49
C PHE A 380 -6.19 31.60 -3.44
N TYR A 381 -6.34 30.28 -3.26
CA TYR A 381 -5.24 29.32 -3.25
C TYR A 381 -5.25 28.39 -4.48
N ASP A 382 -6.40 28.33 -5.15
CA ASP A 382 -6.64 27.52 -6.34
C ASP A 382 -7.62 28.24 -7.27
N ILE A 383 -7.56 27.90 -8.56
CA ILE A 383 -8.52 28.37 -9.57
C ILE A 383 -9.18 27.16 -10.20
N GLN A 384 -10.51 27.19 -10.24
CA GLN A 384 -11.33 26.17 -10.89
C GLN A 384 -11.71 26.61 -12.30
N LEU A 385 -11.34 25.82 -13.29
CA LEU A 385 -11.56 26.11 -14.70
C LEU A 385 -12.61 25.17 -15.30
N ASN A 386 -13.60 25.77 -15.96
CA ASN A 386 -14.62 25.05 -16.73
C ASN A 386 -13.97 24.38 -17.94
N VAL A 387 -14.16 23.06 -18.08
CA VAL A 387 -13.66 22.27 -19.23
C VAL A 387 -14.75 22.07 -20.28
N LYS A 388 -16.01 21.95 -19.86
CA LYS A 388 -17.14 21.66 -20.75
C LYS A 388 -17.29 22.73 -21.83
N GLY A 389 -17.15 22.33 -23.10
CA GLY A 389 -17.28 23.22 -24.24
C GLY A 389 -16.11 24.20 -24.44
N LYS A 390 -14.98 24.00 -23.76
CA LYS A 390 -13.74 24.79 -23.92
C LYS A 390 -12.62 23.91 -24.49
N LYS A 391 -11.82 24.47 -25.39
CA LYS A 391 -10.71 23.73 -26.04
C LYS A 391 -9.37 23.87 -25.34
N SER A 392 -9.15 24.97 -24.63
CA SER A 392 -7.86 25.27 -24.02
C SER A 392 -8.00 26.06 -22.72
N ILE A 393 -6.94 26.06 -21.91
CA ILE A 393 -6.83 26.89 -20.70
C ILE A 393 -7.17 28.36 -20.97
N TYR A 394 -6.69 28.93 -22.08
CA TYR A 394 -6.94 30.34 -22.41
C TYR A 394 -8.44 30.64 -22.62
N GLU A 395 -9.19 29.71 -23.23
CA GLU A 395 -10.64 29.87 -23.38
C GLU A 395 -11.36 29.78 -22.03
N SER A 396 -10.91 28.91 -21.13
CA SER A 396 -11.46 28.81 -19.77
C SER A 396 -11.14 30.04 -18.92
N PHE A 397 -9.94 30.64 -19.04
CA PHE A 397 -9.65 31.91 -18.35
C PHE A 397 -10.48 33.07 -18.91
N LYS A 398 -10.69 33.12 -20.23
CA LYS A 398 -11.59 34.13 -20.85
C LYS A 398 -13.03 33.97 -20.40
N ASP A 399 -13.49 32.74 -20.22
CA ASP A 399 -14.80 32.43 -19.63
C ASP A 399 -14.87 32.84 -18.16
N TYR A 400 -13.78 32.62 -17.41
CA TYR A 400 -13.68 32.94 -15.98
C TYR A 400 -13.80 34.45 -15.71
N ILE A 401 -13.21 35.29 -16.58
CA ILE A 401 -13.31 36.75 -16.49
C ILE A 401 -14.50 37.34 -17.26
N ALA A 402 -15.35 36.51 -17.86
CA ALA A 402 -16.50 36.97 -18.62
C ALA A 402 -17.49 37.69 -17.69
N VAL A 403 -18.01 38.82 -18.14
CA VAL A 403 -18.97 39.62 -17.37
C VAL A 403 -20.36 39.03 -17.50
N GLU A 404 -20.96 38.68 -16.37
CA GLU A 404 -22.33 38.22 -16.25
C GLU A 404 -23.28 39.42 -16.12
N SER A 405 -24.35 39.44 -16.91
CA SER A 405 -25.41 40.46 -16.80
C SER A 405 -26.52 39.99 -15.88
N LEU A 406 -26.73 40.74 -14.79
CA LEU A 406 -27.80 40.53 -13.81
C LEU A 406 -29.05 41.30 -14.26
N GLU A 407 -29.94 40.60 -14.97
CA GLU A 407 -31.17 41.15 -15.56
C GLU A 407 -32.42 40.36 -15.11
N GLY A 408 -33.61 40.93 -15.34
CA GLY A 408 -34.88 40.24 -15.06
C GLY A 408 -35.12 39.97 -13.57
N GLU A 409 -35.30 38.70 -13.21
CA GLU A 409 -35.50 38.25 -11.81
C GLU A 409 -34.20 38.21 -11.01
N ASN A 410 -33.03 38.24 -11.68
CA ASN A 410 -31.70 38.17 -11.05
C ASN A 410 -31.10 39.56 -10.77
N LYS A 411 -31.93 40.61 -10.62
CA LYS A 411 -31.44 41.99 -10.38
C LYS A 411 -30.67 42.09 -9.06
N TYR A 412 -29.63 42.92 -9.06
CA TYR A 412 -28.78 43.16 -7.90
C TYR A 412 -29.46 44.11 -6.91
N ASP A 413 -29.48 43.76 -5.63
CA ASP A 413 -29.95 44.66 -4.57
C ASP A 413 -28.86 45.67 -4.23
N ALA A 414 -29.03 46.90 -4.72
CA ALA A 414 -28.11 48.01 -4.51
C ALA A 414 -28.44 48.82 -3.24
N GLY A 415 -29.16 48.24 -2.27
CA GLY A 415 -29.48 48.87 -0.99
C GLY A 415 -30.41 50.06 -1.17
N ASP A 416 -29.89 51.28 -0.96
CA ASP A 416 -30.67 52.52 -1.09
C ASP A 416 -31.25 52.75 -2.51
N PHE A 417 -30.66 52.13 -3.53
CA PHE A 417 -31.13 52.21 -4.92
C PHE A 417 -32.08 51.06 -5.32
N GLY A 418 -32.37 50.13 -4.40
CA GLY A 418 -33.21 48.96 -4.64
C GLY A 418 -32.65 47.98 -5.69
N LEU A 419 -33.52 47.18 -6.29
CA LEU A 419 -33.15 46.20 -7.31
C LEU A 419 -32.78 46.87 -8.63
N GLN A 420 -31.53 46.68 -9.06
CA GLN A 420 -30.94 47.28 -10.24
C GLN A 420 -30.36 46.23 -11.19
N GLU A 421 -30.37 46.55 -12.47
CA GLU A 421 -29.64 45.77 -13.47
C GLU A 421 -28.15 46.09 -13.36
N ALA A 422 -27.32 45.05 -13.27
CA ALA A 422 -25.91 45.19 -12.98
C ALA A 422 -25.06 44.21 -13.78
N GLU A 423 -23.78 44.51 -13.89
CA GLU A 423 -22.75 43.66 -14.45
C GLU A 423 -21.91 43.10 -13.32
N LYS A 424 -21.81 41.78 -13.21
CA LYS A 424 -20.96 41.09 -12.25
C LYS A 424 -19.80 40.44 -12.99
N GLY A 425 -18.59 40.61 -12.50
CA GLY A 425 -17.41 39.98 -13.10
C GLY A 425 -16.31 39.75 -12.10
N ILE A 426 -15.32 38.96 -12.51
CA ILE A 426 -14.11 38.68 -11.75
C ILE A 426 -12.91 39.10 -12.59
N THR A 427 -11.93 39.73 -11.96
CA THR A 427 -10.62 40.05 -12.56
C THR A 427 -9.51 39.66 -11.60
N PHE A 428 -8.29 39.44 -12.10
CA PHE A 428 -7.16 39.09 -11.26
C PHE A 428 -6.34 40.33 -10.90
N ASP A 429 -6.05 40.51 -9.61
CA ASP A 429 -5.15 41.54 -9.11
C ASP A 429 -3.69 41.04 -9.14
N SER A 430 -3.48 39.81 -8.66
CA SER A 430 -2.17 39.14 -8.66
C SER A 430 -2.31 37.61 -8.68
N PHE A 431 -1.33 36.95 -9.29
CA PHE A 431 -1.22 35.49 -9.31
C PHE A 431 -0.08 34.99 -8.38
N PRO A 432 -0.25 33.81 -7.74
CA PRO A 432 0.73 33.26 -6.82
C PRO A 432 1.99 32.73 -7.52
N PRO A 433 3.12 32.56 -6.81
CA PRO A 433 4.30 31.83 -7.31
C PRO A 433 4.00 30.42 -7.80
N VAL A 434 3.17 29.66 -7.07
CA VAL A 434 2.73 28.31 -7.42
C VAL A 434 1.22 28.34 -7.64
N LEU A 435 0.80 28.05 -8.86
CA LEU A 435 -0.58 28.15 -9.31
C LEU A 435 -1.20 26.76 -9.44
N HIS A 436 -2.22 26.50 -8.64
CA HIS A 436 -3.06 25.30 -8.73
C HIS A 436 -4.27 25.57 -9.61
N LEU A 437 -4.36 24.85 -10.73
CA LEU A 437 -5.49 24.90 -11.65
C LEU A 437 -6.26 23.58 -11.59
N HIS A 438 -7.46 23.62 -11.03
CA HIS A 438 -8.38 22.48 -11.00
C HIS A 438 -9.25 22.51 -12.25
N LEU A 439 -9.25 21.43 -13.02
CA LEU A 439 -10.06 21.27 -14.21
C LEU A 439 -11.37 20.59 -13.79
N LEU A 440 -12.50 21.30 -13.91
CA LEU A 440 -13.82 20.81 -13.52
C LEU A 440 -14.33 19.75 -14.49
N ARG A 441 -13.70 18.56 -14.47
CA ARG A 441 -14.08 17.37 -15.25
C ARG A 441 -15.17 16.55 -14.57
N PHE A 442 -15.28 16.61 -13.25
CA PHE A 442 -16.33 15.91 -12.51
C PHE A 442 -17.45 16.90 -12.22
N GLN A 443 -18.64 16.64 -12.75
CA GLN A 443 -19.81 17.49 -12.54
C GLN A 443 -21.02 16.63 -12.23
N TYR A 444 -21.85 17.11 -11.31
CA TYR A 444 -23.15 16.50 -11.04
C TYR A 444 -24.12 16.84 -12.17
N ASP A 445 -24.67 15.81 -12.82
CA ASP A 445 -25.72 15.97 -13.82
C ASP A 445 -27.10 15.77 -13.17
N PRO A 446 -27.89 16.84 -12.98
CA PRO A 446 -29.19 16.76 -12.31
C PRO A 446 -30.23 15.99 -13.13
N LEU A 447 -30.03 15.78 -14.44
CA LEU A 447 -30.96 15.02 -15.27
C LEU A 447 -30.83 13.51 -15.04
N THR A 448 -29.61 13.04 -14.80
CA THR A 448 -29.31 11.61 -14.58
C THR A 448 -29.15 11.26 -13.11
N ASP A 449 -29.14 12.26 -12.22
CA ASP A 449 -28.89 12.12 -10.77
C ASP A 449 -27.57 11.39 -10.48
N THR A 450 -26.56 11.63 -11.34
CA THR A 450 -25.24 10.99 -11.22
C THR A 450 -24.13 11.99 -11.49
N ASN A 451 -22.98 11.77 -10.85
CA ASN A 451 -21.76 12.49 -11.16
C ASN A 451 -21.15 11.92 -12.44
N VAL A 452 -20.93 12.77 -13.43
CA VAL A 452 -20.37 12.40 -14.73
C VAL A 452 -18.97 12.96 -14.91
N LYS A 453 -18.08 12.16 -15.51
CA LYS A 453 -16.74 12.59 -15.90
C LYS A 453 -16.73 13.12 -17.33
N ILE A 454 -16.33 14.37 -17.50
CA ILE A 454 -16.15 15.06 -18.78
C ILE A 454 -14.78 14.69 -19.36
N ASN A 455 -14.80 13.86 -20.39
CA ASN A 455 -13.60 13.36 -21.06
C ASN A 455 -13.21 14.18 -22.30
N ASP A 456 -13.86 15.33 -22.53
CA ASP A 456 -13.60 16.22 -23.65
C ASP A 456 -12.11 16.60 -23.74
N ARG A 457 -11.64 16.78 -24.98
CA ARG A 457 -10.26 17.18 -25.27
C ARG A 457 -10.05 18.64 -24.83
N PHE A 458 -9.09 18.84 -23.91
CA PHE A 458 -8.76 20.12 -23.31
C PHE A 458 -7.24 20.30 -23.27
N GLU A 459 -6.75 21.30 -24.00
CA GLU A 459 -5.32 21.54 -24.16
C GLU A 459 -4.76 22.48 -23.09
N PHE A 460 -3.59 22.13 -22.58
CA PHE A 460 -2.84 22.94 -21.62
C PHE A 460 -1.36 23.05 -22.05
N PRO A 461 -0.80 24.26 -22.18
CA PRO A 461 0.55 24.45 -22.68
C PRO A 461 1.60 24.22 -21.58
N GLU A 462 2.83 23.85 -21.97
CA GLU A 462 3.96 23.82 -21.04
C GLU A 462 4.29 25.22 -20.49
N LYS A 463 4.21 26.24 -21.35
CA LYS A 463 4.43 27.64 -20.99
C LYS A 463 3.10 28.40 -21.07
N LEU A 464 2.67 28.95 -19.95
CA LEU A 464 1.41 29.66 -19.80
C LEU A 464 1.69 31.13 -19.51
N ASN A 465 1.17 32.03 -20.35
CA ASN A 465 1.20 33.47 -20.10
C ASN A 465 -0.18 33.90 -19.59
N LEU A 466 -0.23 34.50 -18.40
CA LEU A 466 -1.48 34.98 -17.79
C LEU A 466 -1.53 36.51 -17.67
N GLU A 467 -0.61 37.22 -18.34
CA GLU A 467 -0.49 38.67 -18.24
C GLU A 467 -1.74 39.39 -18.79
N GLU A 468 -2.38 38.82 -19.81
CA GLU A 468 -3.62 39.36 -20.38
C GLU A 468 -4.83 39.34 -19.43
N PHE A 469 -4.77 38.54 -18.35
CA PHE A 469 -5.87 38.38 -17.39
C PHE A 469 -5.71 39.25 -16.13
N LEU A 470 -4.57 39.92 -15.96
CA LEU A 470 -4.32 40.83 -14.85
C LEU A 470 -4.93 42.21 -15.12
N GLN A 471 -5.54 42.81 -14.09
CA GLN A 471 -6.08 44.17 -14.18
C GLN A 471 -4.98 45.21 -14.42
N LYS A 472 -3.80 44.99 -13.81
CA LYS A 472 -2.62 45.83 -13.95
C LYS A 472 -1.41 44.95 -14.25
N PRO A 473 -0.55 45.34 -15.20
CA PRO A 473 0.70 44.63 -15.42
C PRO A 473 1.57 44.74 -14.17
N GLU A 474 2.06 43.59 -13.70
CA GLU A 474 3.03 43.53 -12.60
C GLU A 474 4.44 43.85 -13.09
N THR A 475 5.36 44.13 -12.15
CA THR A 475 6.78 44.38 -12.47
C THR A 475 7.48 43.17 -13.07
N THR A 476 7.03 41.96 -12.75
CA THR A 476 7.52 40.72 -13.37
C THR A 476 6.45 40.13 -14.28
N PRO A 477 6.80 39.62 -15.48
CA PRO A 477 5.83 38.94 -16.34
C PRO A 477 5.12 37.79 -15.62
N ALA A 478 3.83 37.61 -15.89
CA ALA A 478 3.03 36.49 -15.39
C ALA A 478 3.20 35.25 -16.29
N ASN A 479 4.46 34.87 -16.53
CA ASN A 479 4.84 33.67 -17.27
C ASN A 479 5.04 32.50 -16.31
N TYR A 480 4.45 31.37 -16.64
CA TYR A 480 4.47 30.15 -15.84
C TYR A 480 4.96 28.94 -16.64
N THR A 481 5.67 28.05 -15.95
CA THR A 481 6.08 26.74 -16.46
C THR A 481 5.28 25.64 -15.79
N LEU A 482 4.77 24.70 -16.58
CA LEU A 482 4.08 23.52 -16.08
C LEU A 482 5.04 22.64 -15.27
N HIS A 483 4.67 22.36 -14.03
CA HIS A 483 5.47 21.60 -13.07
C HIS A 483 4.90 20.21 -12.82
N ALA A 484 3.57 20.10 -12.66
CA ALA A 484 2.91 18.82 -12.43
C ALA A 484 1.57 18.71 -13.17
N VAL A 485 1.22 17.50 -13.58
CA VAL A 485 -0.03 17.12 -14.25
C VAL A 485 -0.61 15.92 -13.51
N LEU A 486 -1.71 16.13 -12.78
CA LEU A 486 -2.41 15.06 -12.08
C LEU A 486 -3.49 14.50 -13.01
N VAL A 487 -3.49 13.18 -13.17
CA VAL A 487 -4.25 12.47 -14.19
C VAL A 487 -5.12 11.40 -13.53
N HIS A 488 -6.36 11.29 -14.02
CA HIS A 488 -7.29 10.25 -13.60
C HIS A 488 -7.67 9.40 -14.80
N SER A 489 -7.49 8.08 -14.68
CA SER A 489 -7.86 7.08 -15.69
C SER A 489 -9.04 6.26 -15.18
N GLY A 490 -10.14 6.24 -15.93
CA GLY A 490 -11.38 5.58 -15.50
C GLY A 490 -12.54 6.57 -15.38
N ASP A 491 -13.59 6.16 -14.68
CA ASP A 491 -14.85 6.91 -14.53
C ASP A 491 -15.11 7.28 -13.06
N ASN A 492 -16.19 7.99 -12.79
CA ASN A 492 -16.51 8.49 -11.44
C ASN A 492 -16.68 7.38 -10.37
N HIS A 493 -17.05 6.17 -10.77
CA HIS A 493 -17.25 5.03 -9.84
C HIS A 493 -15.98 4.24 -9.53
N GLY A 494 -14.88 4.53 -10.23
CA GLY A 494 -13.65 3.77 -10.12
C GLY A 494 -12.65 4.18 -11.18
N GLY A 495 -11.43 4.39 -10.72
CA GLY A 495 -10.32 4.76 -11.59
C GLY A 495 -9.02 4.83 -10.82
N HIS A 496 -7.97 5.16 -11.57
CA HIS A 496 -6.60 5.17 -11.11
C HIS A 496 -6.01 6.56 -11.25
N TYR A 497 -5.31 7.03 -10.22
CA TYR A 497 -4.72 8.35 -10.21
C TYR A 497 -3.20 8.22 -10.34
N VAL A 498 -2.64 9.00 -11.25
CA VAL A 498 -1.19 9.10 -11.46
C VAL A 498 -0.81 10.56 -11.57
N VAL A 499 0.44 10.89 -11.28
CA VAL A 499 0.94 12.25 -11.47
C VAL A 499 2.22 12.26 -12.29
N PHE A 500 2.28 13.18 -13.25
CA PHE A 500 3.49 13.47 -14.01
C PHE A 500 4.11 14.74 -13.44
N ILE A 501 5.39 14.69 -13.08
CA ILE A 501 6.09 15.82 -12.47
C ILE A 501 7.40 16.05 -13.21
N ASN A 502 7.76 17.32 -13.36
CA ASN A 502 9.08 17.79 -13.79
C ASN A 502 9.80 18.40 -12.56
N PRO A 503 10.47 17.57 -11.72
CA PRO A 503 10.85 17.95 -10.36
C PRO A 503 11.78 19.15 -10.27
N LYS A 504 12.66 19.32 -11.26
CA LYS A 504 13.64 20.41 -11.31
C LYS A 504 13.24 21.55 -12.23
N GLY A 505 12.10 21.44 -12.92
CA GLY A 505 11.70 22.40 -13.95
C GLY A 505 12.60 22.38 -15.19
N ASP A 506 13.42 21.34 -15.39
CA ASP A 506 14.39 21.23 -16.50
C ASP A 506 13.84 20.53 -17.75
N GLY A 507 12.57 20.11 -17.71
CA GLY A 507 11.86 19.47 -18.81
C GLY A 507 11.97 17.95 -18.79
N LYS A 508 12.61 17.36 -17.76
CA LYS A 508 12.71 15.91 -17.58
C LYS A 508 11.55 15.42 -16.73
N TRP A 509 10.57 14.82 -17.39
CA TRP A 509 9.36 14.34 -16.77
C TRP A 509 9.53 12.94 -16.16
N CYS A 510 8.88 12.73 -15.03
CA CYS A 510 8.73 11.44 -14.39
C CYS A 510 7.24 11.19 -14.12
N LYS A 511 6.78 9.97 -14.41
CA LYS A 511 5.47 9.45 -14.05
C LYS A 511 5.59 8.79 -12.68
N PHE A 512 4.82 9.28 -11.72
CA PHE A 512 4.67 8.72 -10.39
C PHE A 512 3.35 7.95 -10.35
N ASP A 513 3.48 6.64 -10.45
CA ASP A 513 2.39 5.68 -10.47
C ASP A 513 2.45 4.85 -9.18
N ASP A 514 1.92 5.42 -8.10
CA ASP A 514 2.04 4.88 -6.75
C ASP A 514 3.49 4.47 -6.39
N ASP A 515 3.78 3.17 -6.25
CA ASP A 515 5.08 2.65 -5.84
C ASP A 515 6.11 2.63 -6.98
N VAL A 516 5.64 2.74 -8.23
CA VAL A 516 6.43 2.71 -9.44
C VAL A 516 6.65 4.13 -9.96
N VAL A 517 7.90 4.58 -9.96
CA VAL A 517 8.31 5.83 -10.59
C VAL A 517 9.10 5.51 -11.84
N SER A 518 8.74 6.14 -12.96
CA SER A 518 9.40 5.95 -14.25
C SER A 518 9.65 7.28 -14.95
N ARG A 519 10.69 7.34 -15.79
CA ARG A 519 10.89 8.50 -16.68
C ARG A 519 9.90 8.42 -17.84
N CYS A 520 9.40 9.57 -18.25
CA CYS A 520 8.49 9.69 -19.38
C CYS A 520 8.87 10.89 -20.26
N THR A 521 8.36 10.88 -21.48
CA THR A 521 8.52 12.00 -22.41
C THR A 521 7.56 13.13 -22.08
N LYS A 522 7.84 14.32 -22.62
CA LYS A 522 6.94 15.47 -22.51
C LYS A 522 5.59 15.20 -23.18
N LEU A 523 5.59 14.46 -24.29
CA LEU A 523 4.38 14.08 -25.03
C LEU A 523 3.45 13.21 -24.16
N GLU A 524 4.02 12.27 -23.41
CA GLU A 524 3.28 11.43 -22.46
C GLU A 524 2.74 12.22 -21.26
N ALA A 525 3.51 13.17 -20.74
CA ALA A 525 3.10 13.97 -19.59
C ALA A 525 2.02 15.03 -19.94
N ILE A 526 2.05 15.57 -21.15
CA ILE A 526 1.21 16.71 -21.56
C ILE A 526 0.17 16.27 -22.60
N ASP A 527 0.62 15.95 -23.81
CA ASP A 527 -0.27 15.80 -24.98
C ASP A 527 -1.21 14.59 -24.87
N HIS A 528 -0.73 13.47 -24.32
CA HIS A 528 -1.54 12.29 -24.07
C HIS A 528 -2.62 12.49 -23.00
N ASN A 529 -2.52 13.57 -22.19
CA ASN A 529 -3.42 13.83 -21.06
C ASN A 529 -4.47 14.92 -21.36
N PHE A 530 -4.56 15.41 -22.60
CA PHE A 530 -5.61 16.36 -23.02
C PHE A 530 -7.02 15.76 -22.97
N GLY A 531 -7.14 14.43 -23.05
CA GLY A 531 -8.42 13.73 -23.19
C GLY A 531 -8.91 13.69 -24.65
N GLY A 532 -10.20 13.39 -24.83
CA GLY A 532 -10.83 13.13 -26.11
C GLY A 532 -11.25 11.67 -26.27
N ASN A 533 -12.28 11.46 -27.10
CA ASN A 533 -12.72 10.14 -27.53
C ASN A 533 -12.15 9.90 -28.94
N ASP A 534 -11.13 9.05 -29.08
CA ASP A 534 -10.82 8.49 -30.39
C ASP A 534 -11.92 7.48 -30.73
N GLU A 535 -12.69 7.73 -31.79
CA GLU A 535 -13.79 6.86 -32.23
C GLU A 535 -13.32 5.46 -32.69
N ASP A 536 -12.02 5.24 -32.86
CA ASP A 536 -11.44 4.04 -33.48
C ASP A 536 -10.96 2.94 -32.51
N VAL A 537 -11.04 3.11 -31.18
CA VAL A 537 -10.56 2.09 -30.22
C VAL A 537 -11.65 1.70 -29.23
N THR A 538 -12.19 0.49 -29.40
CA THR A 538 -13.38 -0.05 -28.72
C THR A 538 -13.28 -0.25 -27.21
N VAL A 539 -12.10 -0.03 -26.59
CA VAL A 539 -11.90 -0.08 -25.13
C VAL A 539 -10.78 0.89 -24.77
N LYS A 540 -11.06 2.19 -24.57
CA LYS A 540 -10.09 3.14 -24.01
C LYS A 540 -10.48 3.52 -22.59
N HIS A 541 -9.60 3.23 -21.65
CA HIS A 541 -9.59 3.89 -20.35
C HIS A 541 -9.51 5.41 -20.57
N CYS A 542 -10.57 6.15 -20.26
CA CYS A 542 -10.61 7.61 -20.41
C CYS A 542 -9.61 8.27 -19.46
N THR A 543 -8.39 8.49 -19.95
CA THR A 543 -7.27 9.06 -19.19
C THR A 543 -7.15 10.54 -19.51
N ASN A 544 -7.23 11.41 -18.51
CA ASN A 544 -7.12 12.85 -18.69
C ASN A 544 -6.67 13.57 -17.43
N ALA A 545 -6.05 14.73 -17.62
CA ALA A 545 -5.65 15.61 -16.53
C ALA A 545 -6.86 16.25 -15.85
N TYR A 546 -6.88 16.27 -14.51
CA TYR A 546 -7.92 16.92 -13.71
C TYR A 546 -7.37 18.07 -12.84
N MET A 547 -6.05 18.12 -12.63
CA MET A 547 -5.39 19.22 -11.92
C MET A 547 -4.01 19.47 -12.52
N LEU A 548 -3.65 20.74 -12.63
CA LEU A 548 -2.37 21.19 -13.16
C LEU A 548 -1.69 22.12 -12.15
N VAL A 549 -0.36 22.01 -12.06
CA VAL A 549 0.46 22.90 -11.23
C VAL A 549 1.45 23.63 -12.10
N TYR A 550 1.43 24.95 -12.01
CA TYR A 550 2.29 25.86 -12.74
C TYR A 550 3.15 26.67 -11.76
N ILE A 551 4.42 26.88 -12.09
CA ILE A 551 5.34 27.70 -11.28
C ILE A 551 5.78 28.91 -12.10
N ARG A 552 5.77 30.09 -11.47
CA ARG A 552 6.14 31.35 -12.13
C ARG A 552 7.64 31.37 -12.46
N ASP A 553 7.97 31.74 -13.70
CA ASP A 553 9.34 31.69 -14.24
C ASP A 553 10.33 32.57 -13.46
N SER A 554 9.86 33.69 -12.89
CA SER A 554 10.71 34.62 -12.12
C SER A 554 11.21 34.05 -10.79
N VAL A 555 10.49 33.10 -10.21
CA VAL A 555 10.76 32.53 -8.87
C VAL A 555 10.96 31.01 -8.90
N ILE A 556 11.04 30.40 -10.09
CA ILE A 556 11.18 28.95 -10.26
C ILE A 556 12.40 28.39 -9.52
N ASN A 557 13.53 29.10 -9.53
CA ASN A 557 14.75 28.70 -8.83
C ASN A 557 14.64 28.79 -7.30
N GLU A 558 13.76 29.67 -6.79
CA GLU A 558 13.49 29.80 -5.36
C GLU A 558 12.54 28.69 -4.89
N VAL A 559 11.45 28.47 -5.64
CA VAL A 559 10.44 27.45 -5.34
C VAL A 559 11.04 26.05 -5.43
N LEU A 560 11.85 25.79 -6.46
CA LEU A 560 12.50 24.50 -6.73
C LEU A 560 13.94 24.43 -6.20
N GLN A 561 14.27 25.22 -5.17
CA GLN A 561 15.60 25.21 -4.54
C GLN A 561 16.06 23.79 -4.15
N THR A 562 17.38 23.58 -4.14
CA THR A 562 17.92 22.29 -3.69
C THR A 562 17.69 22.12 -2.19
N VAL A 563 17.26 20.93 -1.78
CA VAL A 563 17.04 20.58 -0.37
C VAL A 563 18.15 19.62 0.04
N LEU A 564 18.91 20.01 1.04
CA LEU A 564 20.01 19.24 1.61
C LEU A 564 19.57 18.53 2.89
N GLU A 565 20.37 17.58 3.36
CA GLU A 565 20.13 16.92 4.66
C GLU A 565 20.21 17.91 5.83
N ASP A 566 21.11 18.90 5.72
CA ASP A 566 21.28 19.98 6.71
C ASP A 566 20.06 20.91 6.84
N ASP A 567 19.12 20.88 5.88
CA ASP A 567 17.87 21.64 5.96
C ASP A 567 16.84 21.01 6.93
N ILE A 568 17.13 19.80 7.42
CA ILE A 568 16.24 19.00 8.27
C ILE A 568 16.76 19.08 9.72
N PRO A 569 15.94 19.50 10.70
CA PRO A 569 16.37 19.54 12.10
C PRO A 569 16.81 18.16 12.61
N GLU A 570 17.98 18.09 13.27
CA GLU A 570 18.53 16.84 13.83
C GLU A 570 17.54 16.13 14.76
N GLN A 571 16.81 16.89 15.59
CA GLN A 571 15.80 16.36 16.51
C GLN A 571 14.67 15.62 15.78
N LEU A 572 14.29 16.09 14.59
CA LEU A 572 13.29 15.42 13.74
C LEU A 572 13.87 14.11 13.18
N ILE A 573 15.12 14.13 12.72
CA ILE A 573 15.81 12.94 12.21
C ILE A 573 15.89 11.86 13.29
N GLU A 574 16.39 12.19 14.49
CA GLU A 574 16.51 11.26 15.62
C GLU A 574 15.16 10.64 15.98
N ARG A 575 14.11 11.46 16.06
CA ARG A 575 12.76 10.97 16.36
C ARG A 575 12.25 10.00 15.30
N LEU A 576 12.39 10.33 14.01
CA LEU A 576 11.92 9.48 12.92
C LEU A 576 12.72 8.17 12.83
N GLN A 577 14.03 8.21 13.08
CA GLN A 577 14.87 7.02 13.13
C GLN A 577 14.49 6.11 14.30
N GLU A 578 14.23 6.67 15.47
CA GLU A 578 13.77 5.92 16.64
C GLU A 578 12.40 5.27 16.40
N GLU A 579 11.45 6.00 15.81
CA GLU A 579 10.15 5.43 15.41
C GLU A 579 10.32 4.26 14.43
N LYS A 580 11.21 4.41 13.44
CA LYS A 580 11.52 3.35 12.46
C LYS A 580 12.15 2.13 13.14
N ARG A 581 13.03 2.33 14.12
CA ARG A 581 13.64 1.25 14.91
C ARG A 581 12.59 0.49 15.72
N GLN A 582 11.68 1.20 16.38
CA GLN A 582 10.57 0.58 17.13
C GLN A 582 9.61 -0.17 16.22
N GLU A 583 9.28 0.37 15.04
CA GLU A 583 8.41 -0.29 14.07
C GLU A 583 9.07 -1.55 13.48
N ALA A 584 10.37 -1.51 13.21
CA ALA A 584 11.14 -2.69 12.80
C ALA A 584 11.15 -3.77 13.88
N LEU A 585 11.29 -3.38 15.16
CA LEU A 585 11.22 -4.32 16.29
C LEU A 585 9.84 -4.96 16.40
N ARG A 586 8.76 -4.17 16.36
CA ARG A 586 7.38 -4.68 16.40
C ARG A 586 7.07 -5.60 15.22
N ARG A 587 7.56 -5.26 14.02
CA ARG A 587 7.40 -6.11 12.84
C ARG A 587 8.14 -7.43 13.03
N LYS A 588 9.36 -7.40 13.58
CA LYS A 588 10.11 -8.62 13.93
C LYS A 588 9.35 -9.45 14.96
N GLU A 589 8.81 -8.84 16.02
CA GLU A 589 8.01 -9.52 17.03
C GLU A 589 6.74 -10.15 16.45
N ARG A 590 6.04 -9.47 15.53
CA ARG A 590 4.85 -10.00 14.85
C ARG A 590 5.21 -11.16 13.91
N ASN A 591 6.28 -10.99 13.12
CA ASN A 591 6.79 -12.05 12.27
C ASN A 591 7.23 -13.26 13.09
N GLU A 592 7.76 -13.06 14.29
CA GLU A 592 8.12 -14.16 15.18
C GLU A 592 6.92 -14.70 15.96
N ALA A 593 5.82 -13.94 16.13
CA ALA A 593 4.69 -14.30 16.97
C ALA A 593 4.05 -15.64 16.58
N HIS A 594 3.96 -15.94 15.28
CA HIS A 594 3.41 -17.21 14.79
C HIS A 594 4.24 -18.44 15.22
N LEU A 595 5.52 -18.24 15.57
CA LEU A 595 6.43 -19.29 16.07
C LEU A 595 6.20 -19.60 17.56
N PHE A 596 5.44 -18.77 18.27
CA PHE A 596 5.15 -18.95 19.69
C PHE A 596 3.68 -19.35 19.90
N MET A 597 3.42 -19.96 21.05
CA MET A 597 2.09 -20.22 21.57
C MET A 597 2.02 -19.76 23.03
N ASN A 598 0.80 -19.50 23.50
CA ASN A 598 0.56 -19.10 24.88
C ASN A 598 0.08 -20.30 25.69
N ILE A 599 0.65 -20.48 26.88
CA ILE A 599 0.16 -21.41 27.89
C ILE A 599 -0.52 -20.60 28.99
N HIS A 600 -1.78 -20.92 29.26
CA HIS A 600 -2.51 -20.39 30.41
C HIS A 600 -2.35 -21.35 31.58
N VAL A 601 -1.67 -20.87 32.61
CA VAL A 601 -1.41 -21.64 33.83
C VAL A 601 -2.34 -21.17 34.94
N PHE A 602 -3.17 -22.09 35.40
CA PHE A 602 -4.06 -21.92 36.54
C PHE A 602 -3.39 -22.48 37.80
N THR A 603 -3.40 -21.73 38.89
CA THR A 603 -2.98 -22.21 40.20
C THR A 603 -4.22 -22.48 41.06
N GLU A 604 -4.04 -23.06 42.23
CA GLU A 604 -5.16 -23.34 43.13
C GLU A 604 -5.95 -22.08 43.51
N ASP A 605 -5.25 -20.95 43.69
CA ASP A 605 -5.85 -19.63 43.92
C ASP A 605 -6.86 -19.22 42.83
N SER A 606 -6.65 -19.65 41.58
CA SER A 606 -7.54 -19.36 40.46
C SER A 606 -8.93 -19.99 40.62
N PHE A 607 -9.06 -21.02 41.45
CA PHE A 607 -10.31 -21.75 41.70
C PHE A 607 -11.05 -21.24 42.94
N MET A 608 -10.38 -20.44 43.77
CA MET A 608 -10.96 -19.89 44.99
C MET A 608 -12.09 -18.90 44.66
N GLY A 609 -13.22 -19.06 45.35
CA GLY A 609 -14.39 -18.17 45.19
C GLY A 609 -15.28 -18.46 43.97
N HIS A 610 -14.95 -19.46 43.14
CA HIS A 610 -15.81 -19.86 42.03
C HIS A 610 -17.06 -20.61 42.51
N LYS A 611 -18.24 -20.04 42.22
CA LYS A 611 -19.55 -20.54 42.67
C LYS A 611 -20.26 -21.43 41.65
N GLY A 612 -19.76 -21.47 40.41
CA GLY A 612 -20.38 -22.22 39.31
C GLY A 612 -19.99 -23.69 39.27
N SER A 613 -20.44 -24.35 38.20
CA SER A 613 -19.95 -25.67 37.78
C SER A 613 -18.45 -25.62 37.41
N ASP A 614 -17.78 -26.76 37.44
CA ASP A 614 -16.34 -26.89 37.16
C ASP A 614 -15.42 -26.08 38.08
N LEU A 615 -14.12 -26.01 37.78
CA LEU A 615 -13.12 -25.43 38.70
C LEU A 615 -13.05 -23.92 38.65
N TYR A 616 -13.35 -23.31 37.50
CA TYR A 616 -13.26 -21.87 37.30
C TYR A 616 -14.30 -21.37 36.28
N ASP A 617 -14.52 -20.06 36.27
CA ASP A 617 -15.31 -19.33 35.27
C ASP A 617 -14.36 -18.89 34.15
N THR A 618 -14.63 -19.31 32.90
CA THR A 618 -13.76 -19.02 31.75
C THR A 618 -13.58 -17.53 31.47
N GLU A 619 -14.54 -16.69 31.86
CA GLU A 619 -14.48 -15.23 31.63
C GLU A 619 -13.79 -14.47 32.77
N LYS A 620 -13.77 -15.04 33.99
CA LYS A 620 -13.31 -14.34 35.20
C LYS A 620 -12.04 -14.92 35.80
N ALA A 621 -11.62 -16.10 35.36
CA ALA A 621 -10.48 -16.79 35.95
C ALA A 621 -9.18 -16.02 35.73
N VAL A 622 -8.42 -15.85 36.81
CA VAL A 622 -7.09 -15.27 36.78
C VAL A 622 -6.10 -16.39 36.49
N TYR A 623 -5.39 -16.31 35.38
CA TYR A 623 -4.33 -17.24 35.00
C TYR A 623 -3.05 -16.46 34.69
N LYS A 624 -1.91 -17.15 34.77
CA LYS A 624 -0.62 -16.62 34.33
C LYS A 624 -0.36 -17.08 32.89
N VAL A 625 0.08 -16.16 32.04
CA VAL A 625 0.37 -16.44 30.63
C VAL A 625 1.86 -16.63 30.43
N PHE A 626 2.24 -17.77 29.87
CA PHE A 626 3.63 -18.09 29.51
C PHE A 626 3.74 -18.22 28.00
N LYS A 627 4.67 -17.48 27.39
CA LYS A 627 4.95 -17.53 25.96
C LYS A 627 6.08 -18.52 25.68
N VAL A 628 5.80 -19.56 24.91
CA VAL A 628 6.73 -20.65 24.57
C VAL A 628 6.80 -20.86 23.07
N ARG A 629 7.94 -21.36 22.57
CA ARG A 629 8.11 -21.66 21.14
C ARG A 629 7.32 -22.92 20.79
N LYS A 630 6.62 -22.94 19.65
CA LYS A 630 5.86 -24.12 19.19
C LYS A 630 6.74 -25.36 19.02
N GLN A 631 8.00 -25.16 18.63
CA GLN A 631 8.98 -26.23 18.45
C GLN A 631 9.67 -26.68 19.75
N SER A 632 9.45 -25.99 20.89
CA SER A 632 10.07 -26.42 22.15
C SER A 632 9.47 -27.74 22.61
N THR A 633 10.27 -28.54 23.29
CA THR A 633 9.81 -29.76 23.95
C THR A 633 8.93 -29.42 25.16
N LEU A 634 8.08 -30.36 25.57
CA LEU A 634 7.29 -30.21 26.80
C LEU A 634 8.19 -29.90 28.01
N LYS A 635 9.36 -30.53 28.11
CA LYS A 635 10.32 -30.30 29.19
C LYS A 635 10.81 -28.86 29.23
N GLU A 636 11.27 -28.32 28.11
CA GLU A 636 11.75 -26.93 28.00
C GLU A 636 10.66 -25.92 28.37
N ALA A 637 9.41 -26.19 27.98
CA ALA A 637 8.28 -25.34 28.33
C ALA A 637 8.00 -25.32 29.84
N VAL A 638 8.04 -26.49 30.49
CA VAL A 638 7.84 -26.58 31.95
C VAL A 638 9.03 -26.01 32.71
N GLU A 639 10.27 -26.16 32.22
CA GLU A 639 11.46 -25.51 32.80
C GLU A 639 11.35 -23.98 32.75
N LEU A 640 10.84 -23.42 31.66
CA LEU A 640 10.56 -21.98 31.55
C LEU A 640 9.50 -21.52 32.56
N ILE A 641 8.41 -22.27 32.72
CA ILE A 641 7.36 -21.98 33.71
C ILE A 641 7.96 -22.04 35.12
N ALA A 642 8.79 -23.05 35.40
CA ALA A 642 9.45 -23.24 36.68
C ALA A 642 10.35 -22.06 37.06
N GLU A 643 11.20 -21.63 36.13
CA GLU A 643 12.11 -20.50 36.31
C GLU A 643 11.35 -19.19 36.59
N GLN A 644 10.33 -18.90 35.79
CA GLN A 644 9.54 -17.67 35.93
C GLN A 644 8.66 -17.67 37.19
N MET A 645 8.13 -18.83 37.60
CA MET A 645 7.38 -18.99 38.85
C MET A 645 8.31 -19.01 40.08
N LYS A 646 9.61 -19.21 39.88
CA LYS A 646 10.62 -19.42 40.94
C LYS A 646 10.35 -20.65 41.81
N TYR A 647 9.90 -21.73 41.18
CA TYR A 647 9.70 -23.04 41.81
C TYR A 647 10.62 -24.09 41.17
N PRO A 648 11.19 -25.03 41.93
CA PRO A 648 11.91 -26.15 41.32
C PRO A 648 10.93 -27.08 40.60
N MET A 649 11.36 -27.66 39.48
CA MET A 649 10.57 -28.63 38.68
C MET A 649 10.00 -29.78 39.53
N SER A 650 10.73 -30.22 40.55
CA SER A 650 10.31 -31.30 41.46
C SER A 650 9.17 -30.91 42.41
N ALA A 651 8.90 -29.61 42.56
CA ALA A 651 7.83 -29.07 43.41
C ALA A 651 6.57 -28.69 42.62
N MET A 652 6.51 -29.03 41.33
CA MET A 652 5.35 -28.76 40.49
C MET A 652 4.93 -29.98 39.68
N ARG A 653 3.63 -30.05 39.38
CA ARG A 653 3.06 -31.04 38.46
C ARG A 653 2.07 -30.37 37.53
N VAL A 654 2.18 -30.70 36.24
CA VAL A 654 1.36 -30.13 35.18
C VAL A 654 0.16 -31.03 34.90
N TRP A 655 -1.03 -30.43 34.88
CA TRP A 655 -2.29 -31.08 34.57
C TRP A 655 -3.02 -30.33 33.44
N PRO A 656 -2.94 -30.78 32.18
CA PRO A 656 -3.66 -30.16 31.08
C PRO A 656 -5.16 -30.12 31.32
N ILE A 657 -5.80 -28.99 31.03
CA ILE A 657 -7.26 -28.85 31.16
C ILE A 657 -7.88 -29.18 29.82
N ILE A 658 -8.61 -30.28 29.76
CA ILE A 658 -9.27 -30.76 28.54
C ILE A 658 -10.78 -30.55 28.60
N SER A 659 -11.38 -30.34 27.42
CA SER A 659 -12.84 -30.37 27.26
C SER A 659 -13.31 -31.81 27.15
N ARG A 660 -14.29 -32.19 27.97
CA ARG A 660 -14.92 -33.51 27.95
C ARG A 660 -16.15 -33.49 27.04
N ALA A 661 -16.62 -34.68 26.63
CA ALA A 661 -17.78 -34.83 25.75
C ALA A 661 -19.10 -34.22 26.30
N ASN A 662 -19.17 -33.96 27.60
CA ASN A 662 -20.28 -33.29 28.27
C ASN A 662 -20.05 -31.77 28.45
N GLU A 663 -19.13 -31.18 27.67
CA GLU A 663 -18.78 -29.76 27.68
C GLU A 663 -18.19 -29.25 29.01
N THR A 664 -17.70 -30.15 29.87
CA THR A 664 -16.98 -29.76 31.11
C THR A 664 -15.47 -29.65 30.87
N MET A 665 -14.85 -28.63 31.45
CA MET A 665 -13.41 -28.36 31.37
C MET A 665 -12.73 -28.84 32.65
N ARG A 666 -11.89 -29.89 32.56
CA ARG A 666 -11.28 -30.51 33.74
C ARG A 666 -9.80 -30.84 33.54
N PRO A 667 -8.98 -30.71 34.60
CA PRO A 667 -7.63 -31.24 34.61
C PRO A 667 -7.62 -32.73 34.28
N SER A 668 -6.68 -33.13 33.44
CA SER A 668 -6.41 -34.50 33.02
C SER A 668 -4.97 -34.86 33.32
N SER A 669 -4.70 -36.16 33.51
CA SER A 669 -3.34 -36.67 33.69
C SER A 669 -2.53 -36.50 32.40
N LEU A 670 -1.27 -36.08 32.54
CA LEU A 670 -0.27 -36.02 31.48
C LEU A 670 0.85 -37.00 31.78
N ASP A 671 1.26 -37.80 30.79
CA ASP A 671 2.46 -38.62 30.91
C ASP A 671 3.71 -37.78 30.67
N PHE A 672 4.14 -37.03 31.69
CA PHE A 672 5.30 -36.15 31.55
C PHE A 672 6.57 -36.91 31.15
N ASP A 673 6.87 -38.07 31.74
CA ASP A 673 8.10 -38.81 31.44
C ASP A 673 8.10 -39.39 30.01
N GLY A 674 6.95 -39.88 29.54
CA GLY A 674 6.79 -40.38 28.17
C GLY A 674 6.75 -39.28 27.11
N GLU A 675 6.25 -38.09 27.45
CA GLU A 675 6.02 -36.99 26.51
C GLU A 675 7.01 -35.83 26.64
N CYS A 676 7.93 -35.87 27.61
CA CYS A 676 8.86 -34.77 27.92
C CYS A 676 9.68 -34.28 26.72
N ASN A 677 10.04 -35.19 25.80
CA ASN A 677 10.85 -34.89 24.61
C ASN A 677 9.99 -34.62 23.36
N ARG A 678 8.66 -34.74 23.44
CA ARG A 678 7.76 -34.42 22.33
C ARG A 678 7.62 -32.91 22.21
N GLN A 679 7.37 -32.43 20.99
CA GLN A 679 7.08 -31.02 20.77
C GLN A 679 5.76 -30.65 21.43
N ILE A 680 5.73 -29.45 22.01
CA ILE A 680 4.55 -29.00 22.76
C ILE A 680 3.29 -28.93 21.90
N THR A 681 3.42 -28.62 20.60
CA THR A 681 2.29 -28.61 19.65
C THR A 681 1.65 -29.98 19.45
N ASP A 682 2.44 -31.04 19.54
CA ASP A 682 1.95 -32.42 19.40
C ASP A 682 1.27 -32.88 20.70
N VAL A 683 1.76 -32.40 21.85
CA VAL A 683 1.21 -32.72 23.18
C VAL A 683 -0.10 -31.97 23.43
N CYS A 684 -0.21 -30.71 22.98
CA CYS A 684 -1.44 -29.93 23.11
C CYS A 684 -2.47 -30.19 22.01
N GLU A 685 -2.21 -31.12 21.09
CA GLU A 685 -3.09 -31.43 19.94
C GLU A 685 -3.48 -30.18 19.13
N GLY A 686 -2.55 -29.21 18.99
CA GLY A 686 -2.79 -27.96 18.27
C GLY A 686 -3.58 -26.89 19.03
N GLN A 687 -3.92 -27.10 20.30
CA GLN A 687 -4.57 -26.06 21.12
C GLN A 687 -3.65 -24.85 21.37
N ASN A 688 -4.13 -23.66 21.01
CA ASN A 688 -3.48 -22.38 21.31
C ASN A 688 -4.56 -21.31 21.58
N PRO A 689 -4.68 -20.79 22.81
CA PRO A 689 -3.83 -21.04 23.97
C PRO A 689 -4.04 -22.42 24.60
N TRP A 690 -2.99 -23.00 25.18
CA TRP A 690 -3.06 -24.28 25.89
C TRP A 690 -3.31 -24.05 27.39
N ASN A 691 -4.40 -24.60 27.93
CA ASN A 691 -4.79 -24.41 29.33
C ASN A 691 -4.26 -25.55 30.21
N MET A 692 -3.61 -25.23 31.32
CA MET A 692 -3.14 -26.23 32.28
C MET A 692 -3.30 -25.75 33.72
N PHE A 693 -3.64 -26.68 34.61
CA PHE A 693 -3.55 -26.51 36.05
C PHE A 693 -2.15 -26.92 36.52
N LEU A 694 -1.50 -26.03 37.28
CA LEU A 694 -0.20 -26.30 37.89
C LEU A 694 -0.40 -26.58 39.37
N GLU A 695 -0.22 -27.85 39.74
CA GLU A 695 -0.17 -28.27 41.13
C GLU A 695 1.19 -27.88 41.71
N LEU A 696 1.18 -27.14 42.81
CA LEU A 696 2.37 -26.66 43.51
C LEU A 696 2.41 -27.24 44.93
N ILE A 697 3.61 -27.42 45.47
CA ILE A 697 3.79 -27.69 46.91
C ILE A 697 3.30 -26.48 47.73
N GLU A 698 2.63 -26.76 48.85
CA GLU A 698 2.27 -25.73 49.83
C GLU A 698 3.56 -25.05 50.36
N PRO A 699 3.66 -23.71 50.34
CA PRO A 699 4.88 -23.00 50.74
C PRO A 699 5.39 -23.33 52.17
N ASP A 700 4.47 -23.74 53.06
CA ASP A 700 4.74 -24.08 54.45
C ASP A 700 4.98 -25.59 54.70
N ALA A 701 5.05 -26.41 53.64
CA ALA A 701 5.27 -27.84 53.78
C ALA A 701 6.75 -28.18 54.06
N ASP A 702 7.00 -29.12 54.99
CA ASP A 702 8.34 -29.64 55.32
C ASP A 702 8.99 -30.46 54.18
N VAL A 703 8.33 -30.59 53.03
CA VAL A 703 8.72 -31.47 51.92
C VAL A 703 9.04 -30.64 50.67
N GLN A 704 10.17 -30.93 50.03
CA GLN A 704 10.66 -30.18 48.86
C GLN A 704 10.23 -30.76 47.50
N THR A 705 9.51 -31.89 47.49
CA THR A 705 9.07 -32.60 46.28
C THR A 705 7.62 -33.07 46.40
N LEU A 706 6.84 -32.97 45.31
CA LEU A 706 5.47 -33.48 45.31
C LEU A 706 5.47 -35.02 45.48
N PRO A 707 4.45 -35.60 46.15
CA PRO A 707 4.34 -37.05 46.31
C PRO A 707 4.30 -37.75 44.95
N ALA A 708 4.98 -38.88 44.76
CA ALA A 708 4.87 -39.65 43.51
C ALA A 708 3.42 -40.06 43.25
N ILE A 709 3.03 -40.10 41.98
CA ILE A 709 1.69 -40.50 41.54
C ILE A 709 1.80 -41.79 40.72
N ASP A 710 1.04 -42.81 41.11
CA ASP A 710 0.83 -43.98 40.26
C ASP A 710 -0.39 -43.72 39.37
N LYS A 711 -0.17 -43.61 38.06
CA LYS A 711 -1.21 -43.26 37.09
C LYS A 711 -2.30 -44.32 36.95
N GLU A 712 -2.04 -45.57 37.34
CA GLU A 712 -3.02 -46.65 37.25
C GLU A 712 -3.85 -46.78 38.54
N THR A 713 -3.24 -46.45 39.69
CA THR A 713 -3.88 -46.68 40.99
C THR A 713 -4.33 -45.42 41.70
N ASP A 714 -3.87 -44.24 41.30
CA ASP A 714 -4.17 -42.97 41.98
C ASP A 714 -5.05 -42.06 41.12
N VAL A 715 -5.90 -41.28 41.80
CA VAL A 715 -6.78 -40.29 41.19
C VAL A 715 -6.68 -38.96 41.93
N LEU A 716 -6.59 -37.87 41.16
CA LEU A 716 -6.67 -36.52 41.70
C LEU A 716 -8.13 -36.08 41.78
N LEU A 717 -8.62 -35.81 42.99
CA LEU A 717 -9.97 -35.32 43.23
C LEU A 717 -9.95 -33.88 43.72
N PHE A 718 -10.88 -33.08 43.21
CA PHE A 718 -11.12 -31.70 43.61
C PHE A 718 -12.38 -31.62 44.46
N PHE A 719 -12.32 -30.90 45.57
CA PHE A 719 -13.43 -30.85 46.53
C PHE A 719 -14.06 -29.47 46.57
N LYS A 720 -15.38 -29.47 46.68
CA LYS A 720 -16.20 -28.28 46.84
C LYS A 720 -17.17 -28.51 48.00
N LEU A 721 -17.22 -27.56 48.94
CA LEU A 721 -18.17 -27.56 50.04
C LEU A 721 -19.34 -26.66 49.69
N TYR A 722 -20.54 -27.21 49.70
CA TYR A 722 -21.78 -26.43 49.61
C TYR A 722 -22.24 -26.05 51.01
N ASP A 723 -22.45 -24.76 51.25
CA ASP A 723 -23.08 -24.24 52.47
C ASP A 723 -24.58 -23.99 52.21
N PRO A 724 -25.49 -24.84 52.73
CA PRO A 724 -26.93 -24.67 52.51
C PRO A 724 -27.50 -23.40 53.12
N LYS A 725 -26.88 -22.86 54.17
CA LYS A 725 -27.39 -21.69 54.90
C LYS A 725 -27.25 -20.42 54.08
N ASN A 726 -26.12 -20.30 53.40
CA ASN A 726 -25.74 -19.10 52.65
C ASN A 726 -25.83 -19.31 51.12
N ASN A 727 -26.21 -20.53 50.69
CA ASN A 727 -26.40 -20.92 49.29
C ASN A 727 -25.20 -20.57 48.40
N PHE A 728 -23.99 -20.91 48.85
CA PHE A 728 -22.78 -20.76 48.06
C PHE A 728 -21.89 -21.99 48.17
N ILE A 729 -21.11 -22.22 47.12
CA ILE A 729 -20.13 -23.30 47.02
C ILE A 729 -18.74 -22.68 47.24
N SER A 730 -17.92 -23.35 48.04
CA SER A 730 -16.53 -22.99 48.29
C SER A 730 -15.61 -24.09 47.82
N TYR A 731 -14.52 -23.74 47.17
CA TYR A 731 -13.46 -24.68 46.84
C TYR A 731 -12.70 -25.10 48.11
N CYS A 732 -12.48 -26.40 48.28
CA CYS A 732 -11.85 -27.02 49.46
C CYS A 732 -10.58 -27.79 49.10
N GLY A 733 -9.90 -27.37 48.04
CA GLY A 733 -8.64 -27.95 47.60
C GLY A 733 -8.78 -29.27 46.85
N HIS A 734 -7.64 -29.83 46.47
CA HIS A 734 -7.53 -31.16 45.87
C HIS A 734 -6.84 -32.16 46.81
N CYS A 735 -6.95 -33.45 46.50
CA CYS A 735 -6.19 -34.51 47.15
C CYS A 735 -5.93 -35.66 46.17
N LEU A 736 -4.72 -36.19 46.21
CA LEU A 736 -4.36 -37.41 45.50
C LEU A 736 -4.73 -38.62 46.37
N LEU A 737 -5.56 -39.52 45.84
CA LEU A 737 -6.09 -40.67 46.57
C LEU A 737 -5.99 -41.94 45.72
N PRO A 738 -5.73 -43.11 46.33
CA PRO A 738 -5.84 -44.38 45.61
C PRO A 738 -7.28 -44.61 45.14
N CYS A 739 -7.47 -45.12 43.92
CA CYS A 739 -8.75 -45.54 43.35
C CYS A 739 -9.47 -46.61 44.21
N SER A 740 -8.72 -47.34 45.03
CA SER A 740 -9.24 -48.33 45.98
C SER A 740 -9.71 -47.74 47.32
N ALA A 741 -9.46 -46.46 47.58
CA ALA A 741 -9.83 -45.79 48.81
C ALA A 741 -11.36 -45.77 48.99
N LYS A 742 -11.83 -46.14 50.19
CA LYS A 742 -13.27 -46.11 50.47
C LYS A 742 -13.67 -44.71 50.90
N THR A 743 -14.92 -44.34 50.61
CA THR A 743 -15.49 -43.05 51.01
C THR A 743 -15.29 -42.74 52.49
N LYS A 744 -15.38 -43.75 53.36
CA LYS A 744 -15.16 -43.62 54.82
C LYS A 744 -13.75 -43.13 55.17
N ASP A 745 -12.75 -43.52 54.38
CA ASP A 745 -11.35 -43.17 54.60
C ASP A 745 -11.07 -41.72 54.17
N ILE A 746 -11.92 -41.17 53.30
CA ILE A 746 -11.82 -39.81 52.76
C ILE A 746 -12.56 -38.79 53.65
N MET A 747 -13.59 -39.20 54.40
CA MET A 747 -14.39 -38.29 55.23
C MET A 747 -13.57 -37.44 56.22
N PRO A 748 -12.59 -37.99 56.97
CA PRO A 748 -11.77 -37.19 57.88
C PRO A 748 -10.96 -36.11 57.17
N ILE A 749 -10.49 -36.40 55.94
CA ILE A 749 -9.73 -35.46 55.11
C ILE A 749 -10.61 -34.29 54.66
N LEU A 750 -11.84 -34.59 54.24
CA LEU A 750 -12.81 -33.56 53.84
C LEU A 750 -13.26 -32.70 55.01
N ASN A 751 -13.53 -33.31 56.16
CA ASN A 751 -13.85 -32.58 57.38
C ASN A 751 -12.71 -31.64 57.78
N LYS A 752 -11.46 -32.11 57.72
CA LYS A 752 -10.29 -31.25 57.99
C LYS A 752 -10.20 -30.07 57.01
N LYS A 753 -10.37 -30.31 55.70
CA LYS A 753 -10.34 -29.26 54.66
C LYS A 753 -11.51 -28.27 54.78
N ALA A 754 -12.67 -28.73 55.23
CA ALA A 754 -13.84 -27.89 55.52
C ALA A 754 -13.75 -27.14 56.86
N GLY A 755 -12.74 -27.43 57.70
CA GLY A 755 -12.62 -26.86 59.04
C GLY A 755 -13.62 -27.44 60.06
N TYR A 756 -14.16 -28.63 59.80
CA TYR A 756 -15.09 -29.34 60.67
C TYR A 756 -14.39 -30.38 61.57
N PRO A 757 -15.01 -30.79 62.68
CA PRO A 757 -14.58 -31.95 63.45
C PRO A 757 -14.46 -33.21 62.58
N LEU A 758 -13.47 -34.06 62.86
CA LEU A 758 -13.14 -35.22 62.02
C LEU A 758 -14.30 -36.20 61.82
N ASP A 759 -15.19 -36.32 62.80
CA ASP A 759 -16.33 -37.24 62.80
C ASP A 759 -17.64 -36.61 62.32
N THR A 760 -17.60 -35.39 61.76
CA THR A 760 -18.80 -34.74 61.24
C THR A 760 -19.38 -35.53 60.05
N PRO A 761 -20.68 -35.88 60.08
CA PRO A 761 -21.31 -36.57 58.96
C PRO A 761 -21.44 -35.60 57.77
N LEU A 762 -20.90 -36.00 56.62
CA LEU A 762 -20.99 -35.26 55.36
C LEU A 762 -21.80 -36.05 54.34
N GLU A 763 -22.61 -35.34 53.55
CA GLU A 763 -23.24 -35.86 52.34
C GLU A 763 -22.34 -35.56 51.13
N LEU A 764 -22.07 -36.58 50.31
CA LEU A 764 -21.21 -36.50 49.13
C LEU A 764 -22.06 -36.66 47.87
N TYR A 765 -21.78 -35.83 46.87
CA TYR A 765 -22.54 -35.71 45.63
C TYR A 765 -21.63 -35.86 44.41
#